data_AF-A0A6B8MZZ4-F1
#
_entry.id   AF-A0A6B8MZZ4-F1
#
_cell.length_a   1.000
_cell.length_b   1.000
_cell.length_c   1.000
_cell.angle_alpha   90.00
_cell.angle_beta   90.00
_cell.angle_gamma   90.00
#
_symmetry.space_group_name_H-M   'P 1'
#
loop_
_entity.id
_entity.type
_entity.pdbx_description
1 polymer ?
#
loop_
_entity_poly.entity_id
_entity_poly.type
_entity_poly.pdbx_seq_one_letter_code
_entity_poly.pdbx_strand_id
1 'polypeptide(L)'
;MITPKLKHLLVILSLIVLFVAPNMVLFLWSVPFMLVDKLSLLPAALNAPQRLLLYGLWLGGALYFSALMWVAVTRRNKGYLAAAVAQIVFVIGITLFNVPIGEQNQRRWQSMNQLELPAWQDFLYDRHARFIQITLRGEPFNQHNIIEQFLAQKRPLAELPLGWNKDDAAAADALWQQALGYREQEAKALPKMEDYLSWMPDRGDLTLAAAVLTLTTDANKALAERAFRQAIAIAPENPDAWLGWALALIQSRDDERVRNSQFQPLTQSITSGLLMAEGLKDSPRQPALQQRLEAYIAQMPPEDRQILQILRARMQARSCDSPLAENENGDAEKVLPLARSIVFKQGSVRSASPINERFPGHVSIEAERYGIAKESVSPMFYPTINKFIKSATTVLSVDTHVSGDLLNVVVECSSGVPEFDKAALHYAQQWRFHSNPQGKRLLVPVTFISDRLAPEEHYREMEARAMRIARLAARHNNAGMETAAQEMTAQFTRMKALFPQKKLSAEEARNLQLIYLKKRDKSTKGRMEAFTEMTEAMEALVDTHPYYAPLLKDLALRKSFASFEENRATWAQLLALAPEDPQVWMAWGSLWAERDPELYIGAMIYSLLLQPLAADTEQKIANIKTKLLMRVGMGERNAILSAKVYADYVDILGERAKGEDTAKAGDILPVSKILERYETIVPNDSSVSMTVDIDRNEVLNAPFFNVEWKRPQAQGDKQAELSVDIDKNGAPTLVLVSKSSEVEEYDARAVDMLWRWKFKPQPDGRRITIRVNFQH
;
A
#
# COMPACT_ATOMS: atom_id res chain seq x y z
N MET A 1 26.50 -73.76 -35.07
CA MET A 1 25.10 -73.49 -34.68
C MET A 1 24.92 -73.90 -33.22
N ILE A 2 24.59 -72.96 -32.34
CA ILE A 2 24.37 -73.23 -30.91
C ILE A 2 22.91 -73.69 -30.75
N THR A 3 22.70 -74.91 -30.26
CA THR A 3 21.36 -75.49 -30.05
C THR A 3 20.58 -74.73 -28.95
N PRO A 4 19.24 -74.70 -29.00
CA PRO A 4 18.41 -73.96 -28.03
C PRO A 4 18.67 -74.39 -26.58
N LYS A 5 19.01 -75.67 -26.36
CA LYS A 5 19.40 -76.19 -25.03
C LYS A 5 20.69 -75.56 -24.50
N LEU A 6 21.68 -75.29 -25.35
CA LEU A 6 22.93 -74.64 -24.95
C LEU A 6 22.74 -73.14 -24.65
N LYS A 7 21.79 -72.47 -25.33
CA LYS A 7 21.37 -71.10 -24.96
C LYS A 7 20.73 -71.05 -23.58
N HIS A 8 19.84 -72.00 -23.27
CA HIS A 8 19.18 -72.06 -21.96
C HIS A 8 20.19 -72.42 -20.88
N LEU A 9 21.12 -73.33 -21.17
CA LEU A 9 22.19 -73.69 -20.24
C LEU A 9 23.15 -72.53 -19.98
N LEU A 10 23.49 -71.72 -20.99
CA LEU A 10 24.29 -70.49 -20.81
C LEU A 10 23.54 -69.41 -20.02
N VAL A 11 22.24 -69.23 -20.25
CA VAL A 11 21.40 -68.30 -19.49
C VAL A 11 21.30 -68.74 -18.04
N ILE A 12 21.07 -70.04 -17.79
CA ILE A 12 21.03 -70.61 -16.44
C ILE A 12 22.41 -70.51 -15.78
N LEU A 13 23.52 -70.79 -16.49
CA LEU A 13 24.86 -70.61 -15.94
C LEU A 13 25.15 -69.14 -15.60
N SER A 14 24.69 -68.20 -16.44
CA SER A 14 24.84 -66.76 -16.19
C SER A 14 24.00 -66.27 -15.01
N LEU A 15 22.80 -66.82 -14.83
CA LEU A 15 21.94 -66.60 -13.65
C LEU A 15 22.53 -67.22 -12.38
N ILE A 16 23.16 -68.40 -12.49
CA ILE A 16 23.86 -69.07 -11.40
C ILE A 16 25.12 -68.28 -11.02
N VAL A 17 25.89 -67.77 -11.97
CA VAL A 17 27.05 -66.89 -11.67
C VAL A 17 26.58 -65.58 -11.01
N LEU A 18 25.42 -65.05 -11.39
CA LEU A 18 24.76 -63.90 -10.74
C LEU A 18 24.41 -64.18 -9.26
N PHE A 19 24.05 -65.42 -8.92
CA PHE A 19 23.58 -65.82 -7.58
C PHE A 19 24.65 -66.44 -6.68
N VAL A 20 25.63 -67.15 -7.25
CA VAL A 20 26.66 -67.92 -6.50
C VAL A 20 27.91 -67.08 -6.22
N ALA A 21 28.21 -66.10 -7.08
CA ALA A 21 29.30 -65.17 -6.88
C ALA A 21 28.83 -63.72 -7.13
N PRO A 22 27.83 -63.22 -6.37
CA PRO A 22 27.31 -61.86 -6.54
C PRO A 22 28.43 -60.84 -6.36
N ASN A 23 29.39 -61.10 -5.47
CA ASN A 23 30.58 -60.28 -5.30
C ASN A 23 31.48 -60.27 -6.53
N MET A 24 31.59 -61.35 -7.31
CA MET A 24 32.43 -61.39 -8.51
C MET A 24 31.75 -60.70 -9.71
N VAL A 25 30.43 -60.83 -9.83
CA VAL A 25 29.64 -60.06 -10.80
C VAL A 25 29.66 -58.58 -10.43
N LEU A 26 29.42 -58.21 -9.17
CA LEU A 26 29.58 -56.84 -8.67
C LEU A 26 31.01 -56.34 -8.84
N PHE A 27 32.04 -57.19 -8.70
CA PHE A 27 33.43 -56.82 -8.97
C PHE A 27 33.67 -56.55 -10.45
N LEU A 28 33.26 -57.45 -11.35
CA LEU A 28 33.35 -57.25 -12.81
C LEU A 28 32.52 -56.05 -13.30
N TRP A 29 31.39 -55.78 -12.65
CA TRP A 29 30.54 -54.62 -12.94
C TRP A 29 31.10 -53.34 -12.33
N SER A 30 31.83 -53.39 -11.22
CA SER A 30 32.49 -52.24 -10.60
C SER A 30 33.87 -51.94 -11.19
N VAL A 31 34.50 -52.87 -11.91
CA VAL A 31 35.81 -52.67 -12.56
C VAL A 31 35.81 -51.48 -13.55
N PRO A 32 34.79 -51.27 -14.43
CA PRO A 32 34.70 -50.07 -15.25
C PRO A 32 34.59 -48.79 -14.42
N PHE A 33 33.80 -48.78 -13.36
CA PHE A 33 33.64 -47.61 -12.47
C PHE A 33 34.92 -47.33 -11.68
N MET A 34 35.58 -48.37 -11.15
CA MET A 34 36.88 -48.27 -10.48
C MET A 34 38.00 -47.83 -11.44
N LEU A 35 37.97 -48.23 -12.71
CA LEU A 35 38.94 -47.77 -13.73
C LEU A 35 38.75 -46.29 -14.03
N VAL A 36 37.51 -45.86 -14.18
CA VAL A 36 37.16 -44.46 -14.42
C VAL A 36 37.55 -43.57 -13.22
N ASP A 37 37.28 -44.02 -11.99
CA ASP A 37 37.63 -43.30 -10.77
C ASP A 37 39.14 -43.37 -10.44
N LYS A 38 39.83 -44.51 -10.64
CA LYS A 38 41.29 -44.64 -10.38
C LYS A 38 42.16 -43.94 -11.42
N LEU A 39 41.72 -43.88 -12.68
CA LEU A 39 42.45 -43.16 -13.74
C LEU A 39 42.17 -41.65 -13.71
N SER A 40 41.35 -41.16 -12.77
CA SER A 40 40.95 -39.74 -12.69
C SER A 40 40.38 -39.21 -14.02
N LEU A 41 39.72 -40.07 -14.80
CA LEU A 41 39.23 -39.73 -16.14
C LEU A 41 38.00 -38.81 -16.10
N LEU A 42 37.28 -38.79 -14.97
CA LEU A 42 36.15 -37.89 -14.75
C LEU A 42 36.55 -36.73 -13.83
N PRO A 43 36.50 -35.48 -14.31
CA PRO A 43 36.70 -34.29 -13.51
C PRO A 43 35.67 -34.16 -12.40
N ALA A 44 36.11 -33.57 -11.29
CA ALA A 44 35.24 -33.20 -10.18
C ALA A 44 34.12 -32.23 -10.61
N ALA A 45 34.34 -31.43 -11.66
CA ALA A 45 33.41 -30.42 -12.17
C ALA A 45 32.10 -30.97 -12.78
N LEU A 46 32.03 -32.26 -13.10
CA LEU A 46 30.84 -32.88 -13.68
C LEU A 46 29.72 -33.03 -12.65
N ASN A 47 28.50 -32.63 -12.99
CA ASN A 47 27.32 -32.81 -12.15
C ASN A 47 26.83 -34.28 -12.18
N ALA A 48 25.93 -34.63 -11.26
CA ALA A 48 25.41 -36.01 -11.14
C ALA A 48 24.82 -36.59 -12.45
N PRO A 49 23.98 -35.88 -13.24
CA PRO A 49 23.46 -36.43 -14.50
C PRO A 49 24.55 -36.58 -15.56
N GLN A 50 25.50 -35.65 -15.67
CA GLN A 50 26.64 -35.77 -16.59
C GLN A 50 27.52 -36.98 -16.25
N ARG A 51 27.81 -37.19 -14.96
CA ARG A 51 28.56 -38.38 -14.50
C ARG A 51 27.80 -39.67 -14.81
N LEU A 52 26.49 -39.70 -14.57
CA LEU A 52 25.66 -40.88 -14.83
C LEU A 52 25.61 -41.23 -16.33
N LEU A 53 25.59 -40.21 -17.20
CA LEU A 53 25.67 -40.41 -18.66
C LEU A 53 27.02 -41.00 -19.07
N LEU A 54 28.13 -40.48 -18.54
CA LEU A 54 29.46 -41.00 -18.82
C LEU A 54 29.66 -42.40 -18.25
N TYR A 55 29.17 -42.67 -17.05
CA TYR A 55 29.14 -44.02 -16.49
C TYR A 55 28.32 -44.98 -17.35
N GLY A 56 27.18 -44.55 -17.90
CA GLY A 56 26.39 -45.32 -18.87
C GLY A 56 27.15 -45.61 -20.16
N LEU A 57 27.90 -44.62 -20.67
CA LEU A 57 28.77 -44.78 -21.85
C LEU A 57 29.88 -45.80 -21.59
N TRP A 58 30.55 -45.73 -20.44
CA TRP A 58 31.60 -46.67 -20.05
C TRP A 58 31.07 -48.08 -19.80
N LEU A 59 29.89 -48.20 -19.16
CA LEU A 59 29.24 -49.50 -18.94
C LEU A 59 28.86 -50.16 -20.27
N GLY A 60 28.20 -49.42 -21.16
CA GLY A 60 27.84 -49.92 -22.49
C GLY A 60 29.08 -50.29 -23.33
N GLY A 61 30.12 -49.45 -23.27
CA GLY A 61 31.40 -49.69 -23.92
C GLY A 61 32.11 -50.95 -23.41
N ALA A 62 32.14 -51.15 -22.09
CA ALA A 62 32.77 -52.32 -21.46
C ALA A 62 32.03 -53.62 -21.76
N LEU A 63 30.69 -53.60 -21.79
CA LEU A 63 29.88 -54.75 -22.19
C LEU A 63 30.12 -55.13 -23.66
N TYR A 64 30.16 -54.15 -24.55
CA TYR A 64 30.43 -54.39 -25.97
C TYR A 64 31.87 -54.88 -26.21
N PHE A 65 32.85 -54.28 -25.52
CA PHE A 65 34.24 -54.75 -25.53
C PHE A 65 34.35 -56.21 -25.07
N SER A 66 33.70 -56.56 -23.96
CA SER A 66 33.73 -57.92 -23.40
C SER A 66 33.10 -58.93 -24.36
N ALA A 67 32.01 -58.57 -25.04
CA ALA A 67 31.37 -59.41 -26.05
C ALA A 67 32.28 -59.63 -27.27
N LEU A 68 32.94 -58.57 -27.77
CA LEU A 68 33.88 -58.66 -28.88
C LEU A 68 35.12 -59.48 -28.52
N MET A 69 35.67 -59.30 -27.31
CA MET A 69 36.79 -60.09 -26.79
C MET A 69 36.43 -61.56 -26.65
N TRP A 70 35.24 -61.88 -26.13
CA TRP A 70 34.76 -63.26 -26.04
C TRP A 70 34.68 -63.93 -27.42
N VAL A 71 34.14 -63.22 -28.41
CA VAL A 71 34.07 -63.71 -29.81
C VAL A 71 35.46 -63.85 -30.41
N ALA A 72 36.37 -62.91 -30.15
CA ALA A 72 37.75 -62.94 -30.63
C ALA A 72 38.51 -64.15 -30.08
N VAL A 73 38.35 -64.47 -28.80
CA VAL A 73 39.00 -65.62 -28.14
C VAL A 73 38.39 -66.94 -28.58
N THR A 74 37.05 -67.05 -28.58
CA THR A 74 36.35 -68.31 -28.91
C THR A 74 36.48 -68.68 -30.39
N ARG A 75 36.55 -67.69 -31.29
CA ARG A 75 36.69 -67.92 -32.74
C ARG A 75 38.13 -67.73 -33.26
N ARG A 76 39.09 -67.37 -32.39
CA ARG A 76 40.49 -67.02 -32.74
C ARG A 76 40.60 -66.05 -33.93
N ASN A 77 39.70 -65.08 -34.01
CA ASN A 77 39.65 -64.14 -35.13
C ASN A 77 40.22 -62.77 -34.73
N LYS A 78 41.34 -62.39 -35.37
CA LYS A 78 42.05 -61.13 -35.14
C LYS A 78 41.23 -59.88 -35.49
N GLY A 79 40.24 -59.97 -36.38
CA GLY A 79 39.37 -58.85 -36.73
C GLY A 79 38.47 -58.38 -35.58
N TYR A 80 37.94 -59.32 -34.79
CA TYR A 80 37.16 -58.98 -33.59
C TYR A 80 38.03 -58.41 -32.46
N LEU A 81 39.31 -58.82 -32.39
CA LEU A 81 40.28 -58.21 -31.48
C LEU A 81 40.56 -56.75 -31.84
N ALA A 82 40.77 -56.46 -33.14
CA ALA A 82 40.95 -55.09 -33.62
C ALA A 82 39.70 -54.23 -33.37
N ALA A 83 38.50 -54.77 -33.59
CA ALA A 83 37.25 -54.08 -33.28
C ALA A 83 37.06 -53.81 -31.77
N ALA A 84 37.47 -54.74 -30.92
CA ALA A 84 37.43 -54.55 -29.46
C ALA A 84 38.37 -53.41 -29.03
N VAL A 85 39.60 -53.37 -29.54
CA VAL A 85 40.54 -52.27 -29.26
C VAL A 85 39.98 -50.94 -29.78
N ALA A 86 39.42 -50.90 -30.98
CA ALA A 86 38.80 -49.71 -31.55
C ALA A 86 37.64 -49.19 -30.70
N GLN A 87 36.82 -50.07 -30.13
CA GLN A 87 35.73 -49.68 -29.22
C GLN A 87 36.24 -48.95 -27.98
N ILE A 88 37.31 -49.45 -27.34
CA ILE A 88 37.89 -48.80 -26.16
C ILE A 88 38.43 -47.42 -26.54
N VAL A 89 39.16 -47.31 -27.66
CA VAL A 89 39.68 -46.03 -28.15
C VAL A 89 38.54 -45.05 -28.45
N PHE A 90 37.43 -45.52 -28.99
CA PHE A 90 36.25 -44.70 -29.27
C PHE A 90 35.56 -44.18 -27.99
N VAL A 91 35.38 -45.04 -26.98
CA VAL A 91 34.81 -44.66 -25.68
C VAL A 91 35.71 -43.66 -24.95
N ILE A 92 37.04 -43.88 -24.99
CA ILE A 92 38.02 -42.92 -24.45
C ILE A 92 37.95 -41.60 -25.22
N GLY A 93 37.89 -41.64 -26.55
CA GLY A 93 37.78 -40.45 -27.40
C GLY A 93 36.54 -39.62 -27.09
N ILE A 94 35.36 -40.23 -27.05
CA ILE A 94 34.10 -39.56 -26.69
C ILE A 94 34.17 -38.97 -25.27
N THR A 95 34.79 -39.68 -24.33
CA THR A 95 34.97 -39.17 -22.96
C THR A 95 35.84 -37.92 -22.97
N LEU A 96 36.99 -37.94 -23.65
CA LEU A 96 37.93 -36.80 -23.69
C LEU A 96 37.36 -35.57 -24.42
N PHE A 97 36.48 -35.75 -25.41
CA PHE A 97 35.82 -34.62 -26.09
C PHE A 97 34.66 -33.99 -25.31
N ASN A 98 34.03 -34.75 -24.40
CA ASN A 98 32.85 -34.29 -23.64
C ASN A 98 33.17 -33.87 -22.21
N VAL A 99 34.45 -33.83 -21.86
CA VAL A 99 34.92 -33.62 -20.49
C VAL A 99 35.86 -32.42 -20.47
N PRO A 100 35.73 -31.50 -19.48
CA PRO A 100 36.65 -30.37 -19.37
C PRO A 100 38.06 -30.84 -18.98
N ILE A 101 39.01 -30.65 -19.89
CA ILE A 101 40.44 -30.93 -19.67
C ILE A 101 41.16 -29.63 -19.30
N GLY A 102 41.94 -29.67 -18.21
CA GLY A 102 42.67 -28.53 -17.65
C GLY A 102 41.91 -27.83 -16.53
N GLU A 103 42.64 -27.30 -15.54
CA GLU A 103 42.06 -26.76 -14.31
C GLU A 103 41.10 -25.58 -14.55
N GLN A 104 41.45 -24.66 -15.44
CA GLN A 104 40.58 -23.52 -15.78
C GLN A 104 39.29 -23.97 -16.46
N ASN A 105 39.35 -24.92 -17.39
CA ASN A 105 38.17 -25.45 -18.07
C ASN A 105 37.26 -26.21 -17.10
N GLN A 106 37.84 -26.90 -16.11
CA GLN A 106 37.07 -27.55 -15.06
C GLN A 106 36.35 -26.52 -14.17
N ARG A 107 37.02 -25.45 -13.77
CA ARG A 107 36.38 -24.34 -13.02
C ARG A 107 35.29 -23.66 -13.84
N ARG A 108 35.55 -23.35 -15.12
CA ARG A 108 34.54 -22.83 -16.06
C ARG A 108 33.31 -23.73 -16.13
N TRP A 109 33.52 -25.03 -16.29
CA TRP A 109 32.43 -26.00 -16.37
C TRP A 109 31.64 -26.09 -15.05
N GLN A 110 32.33 -26.04 -13.92
CA GLN A 110 31.69 -26.02 -12.61
C GLN A 110 30.83 -24.77 -12.42
N SER A 111 31.34 -23.59 -12.80
CA SER A 111 30.56 -22.35 -12.77
C SER A 111 29.33 -22.44 -13.68
N MET A 112 29.47 -22.98 -14.89
CA MET A 112 28.34 -23.16 -15.81
C MET A 112 27.28 -24.11 -15.23
N ASN A 113 27.68 -25.20 -14.60
CA ASN A 113 26.75 -26.10 -13.90
C ASN A 113 26.04 -25.41 -12.72
N GLN A 114 26.69 -24.48 -12.01
CA GLN A 114 26.08 -23.70 -10.94
C GLN A 114 25.10 -22.65 -11.47
N LEU A 115 25.36 -22.09 -12.66
CA LEU A 115 24.45 -21.15 -13.33
C LEU A 115 23.13 -21.80 -13.79
N GLU A 116 23.09 -23.13 -13.92
CA GLU A 116 21.85 -23.87 -14.19
C GLU A 116 20.94 -24.00 -12.97
N LEU A 117 21.41 -23.63 -11.77
CA LEU A 117 20.56 -23.63 -10.58
C LEU A 117 19.41 -22.62 -10.71
N PRO A 118 18.18 -22.95 -10.24
CA PRO A 118 17.02 -22.07 -10.39
C PRO A 118 17.25 -20.64 -9.89
N ALA A 119 17.96 -20.46 -8.78
CA ALA A 119 18.27 -19.14 -8.23
C ALA A 119 19.09 -18.25 -9.19
N TRP A 120 20.06 -18.83 -9.88
CA TRP A 120 20.86 -18.13 -10.90
C TRP A 120 20.04 -17.89 -12.17
N GLN A 121 19.25 -18.87 -12.62
CA GLN A 121 18.39 -18.72 -13.79
C GLN A 121 17.33 -17.62 -13.61
N ASP A 122 16.64 -17.61 -12.46
CA ASP A 122 15.64 -16.59 -12.12
C ASP A 122 16.27 -15.19 -12.08
N PHE A 123 17.46 -15.07 -11.48
CA PHE A 123 18.19 -13.81 -11.44
C PHE A 123 18.63 -13.32 -12.82
N LEU A 124 19.14 -14.21 -13.68
CA LEU A 124 19.59 -13.86 -15.03
C LEU A 124 18.41 -13.50 -15.96
N TYR A 125 17.29 -14.22 -15.84
CA TYR A 125 16.10 -14.04 -16.68
C TYR A 125 15.28 -12.79 -16.30
N ASP A 126 15.07 -12.57 -14.99
CA ASP A 126 14.18 -11.52 -14.48
C ASP A 126 14.88 -10.15 -14.30
N ARG A 127 16.19 -10.09 -14.54
CA ARG A 127 17.03 -8.89 -14.36
C ARG A 127 16.45 -7.65 -15.02
N HIS A 128 15.93 -7.78 -16.24
CA HIS A 128 15.41 -6.65 -17.00
C HIS A 128 14.10 -6.11 -16.41
N ALA A 129 13.15 -6.99 -16.08
CA ALA A 129 11.87 -6.59 -15.50
C ALA A 129 12.04 -6.02 -14.09
N ARG A 130 12.94 -6.61 -13.29
CA ARG A 130 13.28 -6.10 -11.94
C ARG A 130 14.01 -4.77 -11.99
N PHE A 131 14.94 -4.58 -12.91
CA PHE A 131 15.61 -3.29 -13.09
C PHE A 131 14.58 -2.20 -13.34
N ILE A 132 13.61 -2.42 -14.24
CA ILE A 132 12.50 -1.50 -14.50
C ILE A 132 11.66 -1.29 -13.24
N GLN A 133 11.34 -2.36 -12.50
CA GLN A 133 10.56 -2.27 -11.27
C GLN A 133 11.24 -1.40 -10.20
N ILE A 134 12.54 -1.57 -9.97
CA ILE A 134 13.30 -0.88 -8.91
C ILE A 134 13.59 0.57 -9.31
N THR A 135 14.01 0.82 -10.55
CA THR A 135 14.52 2.13 -10.96
C THR A 135 13.47 3.06 -11.58
N LEU A 136 12.39 2.50 -12.15
CA LEU A 136 11.45 3.24 -12.99
C LEU A 136 10.00 3.17 -12.50
N ARG A 137 9.66 2.41 -11.44
CA ARG A 137 8.27 2.28 -11.00
C ARG A 137 7.80 3.39 -10.06
N GLY A 138 8.17 4.65 -10.32
CA GLY A 138 7.53 5.85 -9.76
C GLY A 138 7.49 5.98 -8.24
N GLU A 139 8.19 5.13 -7.48
CA GLU A 139 8.45 5.43 -6.07
C GLU A 139 9.25 6.73 -5.98
N PRO A 140 9.06 7.54 -4.92
CA PRO A 140 9.88 8.72 -4.71
C PRO A 140 11.36 8.31 -4.76
N PHE A 141 12.16 9.03 -5.55
CA PHE A 141 13.57 8.72 -5.74
C PHE A 141 14.28 8.69 -4.39
N ASN A 142 14.61 7.48 -3.93
CA ASN A 142 15.37 7.25 -2.71
C ASN A 142 16.55 6.35 -3.07
N GLN A 143 17.72 6.97 -3.20
CA GLN A 143 18.96 6.31 -3.58
C GLN A 143 19.30 5.12 -2.66
N HIS A 144 19.09 5.27 -1.34
CA HIS A 144 19.39 4.21 -0.37
C HIS A 144 18.47 3.00 -0.59
N ASN A 145 17.15 3.23 -0.70
CA ASN A 145 16.18 2.16 -0.97
C ASN A 145 16.46 1.45 -2.30
N ILE A 146 16.79 2.19 -3.36
CA ILE A 146 17.13 1.62 -4.67
C ILE A 146 18.34 0.68 -4.54
N ILE A 147 19.41 1.10 -3.87
CA ILE A 147 20.61 0.28 -3.67
C ILE A 147 20.28 -0.95 -2.81
N GLU A 148 19.55 -0.76 -1.71
CA GLU A 148 19.16 -1.88 -0.85
C GLU A 148 18.34 -2.93 -1.58
N GLN A 149 17.42 -2.53 -2.47
CA GLN A 149 16.63 -3.46 -3.27
C GLN A 149 17.50 -4.28 -4.23
N PHE A 150 18.50 -3.68 -4.89
CA PHE A 150 19.44 -4.43 -5.73
C PHE A 150 20.35 -5.34 -4.89
N LEU A 151 20.86 -4.87 -3.75
CA LEU A 151 21.68 -5.67 -2.85
C LEU A 151 20.90 -6.84 -2.26
N ALA A 152 19.63 -6.65 -1.89
CA ALA A 152 18.75 -7.71 -1.40
C ALA A 152 18.56 -8.82 -2.43
N GLN A 153 18.52 -8.49 -3.73
CA GLN A 153 18.46 -9.49 -4.79
C GLN A 153 19.77 -10.25 -4.98
N LYS A 154 20.91 -9.59 -4.74
CA LYS A 154 22.24 -10.21 -4.83
C LYS A 154 22.56 -11.09 -3.62
N ARG A 155 22.06 -10.77 -2.42
CA ARG A 155 22.38 -11.50 -1.16
C ARG A 155 22.21 -13.03 -1.27
N PRO A 156 21.10 -13.57 -1.79
CA PRO A 156 20.93 -15.02 -1.96
C PRO A 156 21.96 -15.66 -2.90
N LEU A 157 22.51 -14.89 -3.85
CA LEU A 157 23.51 -15.38 -4.80
C LEU A 157 24.92 -15.45 -4.19
N ALA A 158 25.20 -14.63 -3.17
CA ALA A 158 26.47 -14.68 -2.45
C ALA A 158 26.66 -16.00 -1.68
N GLU A 159 25.55 -16.66 -1.31
CA GLU A 159 25.55 -17.99 -0.67
C GLU A 159 25.79 -19.13 -1.68
N LEU A 160 25.77 -18.83 -2.99
CA LEU A 160 25.98 -19.77 -4.09
C LEU A 160 27.17 -19.33 -4.98
N PRO A 161 28.40 -19.25 -4.42
CA PRO A 161 29.56 -18.75 -5.15
C PRO A 161 29.89 -19.64 -6.35
N LEU A 162 30.22 -18.99 -7.46
CA LEU A 162 30.66 -19.66 -8.68
C LEU A 162 32.08 -20.21 -8.53
N GLY A 163 32.39 -21.30 -9.25
CA GLY A 163 33.64 -22.06 -9.13
C GLY A 163 34.92 -21.41 -9.68
N TRP A 164 34.91 -20.12 -10.02
CA TRP A 164 36.09 -19.39 -10.52
C TRP A 164 37.02 -18.96 -9.36
N ASN A 165 38.31 -18.71 -9.65
CA ASN A 165 39.30 -18.32 -8.62
C ASN A 165 39.95 -16.94 -8.88
N LYS A 166 40.85 -16.52 -7.97
CA LYS A 166 41.54 -15.23 -8.08
C LYS A 166 42.47 -15.11 -9.30
N ASP A 167 42.99 -16.22 -9.82
CA ASP A 167 43.86 -16.20 -11.00
C ASP A 167 43.05 -16.02 -12.28
N ASP A 168 41.89 -16.69 -12.36
CA ASP A 168 40.91 -16.50 -13.43
C ASP A 168 40.43 -15.04 -13.44
N ALA A 169 40.23 -14.48 -12.24
CA ALA A 169 39.90 -13.08 -12.05
C ALA A 169 40.98 -12.13 -12.57
N ALA A 170 42.24 -12.34 -12.16
CA ALA A 170 43.37 -11.53 -12.60
C ALA A 170 43.60 -11.64 -14.13
N ALA A 171 43.38 -12.82 -14.70
CA ALA A 171 43.47 -13.04 -16.15
C ALA A 171 42.40 -12.25 -16.92
N ALA A 172 41.16 -12.25 -16.42
CA ALA A 172 40.09 -11.45 -17.00
C ALA A 172 40.35 -9.95 -16.84
N ASP A 173 40.90 -9.53 -15.70
CA ASP A 173 41.22 -8.12 -15.46
C ASP A 173 42.35 -7.61 -16.35
N ALA A 174 43.36 -8.45 -16.60
CA ALA A 174 44.44 -8.13 -17.51
C ALA A 174 43.94 -7.84 -18.95
N LEU A 175 42.87 -8.50 -19.41
CA LEU A 175 42.34 -8.30 -20.75
C LEU A 175 41.86 -6.88 -21.00
N TRP A 176 41.04 -6.34 -20.09
CA TRP A 176 40.49 -5.00 -20.27
C TRP A 176 41.52 -3.93 -19.90
N GLN A 177 42.40 -4.18 -18.92
CA GLN A 177 43.49 -3.27 -18.56
C GLN A 177 44.49 -3.08 -19.70
N GLN A 178 44.85 -4.16 -20.41
CA GLN A 178 45.75 -4.09 -21.57
C GLN A 178 45.11 -3.43 -22.79
N ALA A 179 43.78 -3.53 -22.93
CA ALA A 179 43.05 -2.98 -24.05
C ALA A 179 42.67 -1.50 -23.88
N LEU A 180 42.63 -1.02 -22.64
CA LEU A 180 42.09 0.29 -22.28
C LEU A 180 42.77 1.45 -23.04
N GLY A 181 41.96 2.29 -23.69
CA GLY A 181 42.42 3.51 -24.36
C GLY A 181 42.73 3.37 -25.85
N TYR A 182 42.83 2.15 -26.39
CA TYR A 182 43.03 1.89 -27.81
C TYR A 182 41.82 1.19 -28.42
N ARG A 183 41.02 1.91 -29.21
CA ARG A 183 39.73 1.44 -29.75
C ARG A 183 39.77 0.06 -30.43
N GLU A 184 40.81 -0.21 -31.22
CA GLU A 184 40.96 -1.52 -31.89
C GLU A 184 41.28 -2.66 -30.92
N GLN A 185 42.01 -2.37 -29.85
CA GLN A 185 42.36 -3.35 -28.82
C GLN A 185 41.15 -3.60 -27.90
N GLU A 186 40.38 -2.56 -27.57
CA GLU A 186 39.10 -2.64 -26.86
C GLU A 186 38.13 -3.58 -27.62
N ALA A 187 37.97 -3.38 -28.93
CA ALA A 187 37.11 -4.22 -29.76
C ALA A 187 37.59 -5.68 -29.84
N LYS A 188 38.91 -5.93 -29.81
CA LYS A 188 39.49 -7.29 -29.81
C LYS A 188 39.39 -7.97 -28.44
N ALA A 189 39.34 -7.20 -27.35
CA ALA A 189 39.21 -7.73 -25.99
C ALA A 189 37.77 -8.11 -25.66
N LEU A 190 36.77 -7.38 -26.17
CA LEU A 190 35.34 -7.60 -25.88
C LEU A 190 34.88 -9.06 -26.05
N PRO A 191 35.14 -9.78 -27.17
CA PRO A 191 34.71 -11.17 -27.32
C PRO A 191 35.32 -12.11 -26.28
N LYS A 192 36.57 -11.84 -25.86
CA LYS A 192 37.24 -12.63 -24.81
C LYS A 192 36.66 -12.32 -23.43
N MET A 193 36.31 -11.06 -23.18
CA MET A 193 35.64 -10.67 -21.94
C MET A 193 34.23 -11.27 -21.86
N GLU A 194 33.49 -11.30 -22.97
CA GLU A 194 32.19 -11.97 -23.05
C GLU A 194 32.30 -13.48 -22.75
N ASP A 195 33.36 -14.14 -23.24
CA ASP A 195 33.65 -15.54 -22.88
C ASP A 195 33.88 -15.71 -21.38
N TYR A 196 34.61 -14.80 -20.72
CA TYR A 196 34.79 -14.81 -19.27
C TYR A 196 33.49 -14.51 -18.51
N LEU A 197 32.68 -13.56 -19.00
CA LEU A 197 31.38 -13.21 -18.41
C LEU A 197 30.35 -14.34 -18.52
N SER A 198 30.49 -15.25 -19.48
CA SER A 198 29.58 -16.39 -19.64
C SER A 198 29.61 -17.36 -18.45
N TRP A 199 30.67 -17.33 -17.64
CA TRP A 199 30.85 -18.22 -16.48
C TRP A 199 31.33 -17.50 -15.21
N MET A 200 31.52 -16.17 -15.26
CA MET A 200 31.73 -15.29 -14.11
C MET A 200 30.77 -14.08 -14.10
N PRO A 201 29.44 -14.27 -14.25
CA PRO A 201 28.48 -13.17 -14.35
C PRO A 201 28.28 -12.37 -13.04
N ASP A 202 28.81 -12.85 -11.92
CA ASP A 202 28.79 -12.22 -10.60
C ASP A 202 29.89 -11.15 -10.41
N ARG A 203 30.84 -11.07 -11.35
CA ARG A 203 31.90 -10.07 -11.39
C ARG A 203 31.39 -8.71 -11.87
N GLY A 204 31.01 -7.87 -10.91
CA GLY A 204 30.52 -6.50 -11.14
C GLY A 204 31.53 -5.57 -11.81
N ASP A 205 32.81 -5.76 -11.50
CA ASP A 205 33.94 -5.06 -12.12
C ASP A 205 34.15 -5.45 -13.58
N LEU A 206 34.17 -6.75 -13.88
CA LEU A 206 34.35 -7.25 -15.24
C LEU A 206 33.15 -6.88 -16.13
N THR A 207 31.93 -6.96 -15.60
CA THR A 207 30.70 -6.54 -16.30
C THR A 207 30.71 -5.04 -16.58
N LEU A 208 31.17 -4.22 -15.62
CA LEU A 208 31.33 -2.78 -15.83
C LEU A 208 32.41 -2.47 -16.89
N ALA A 209 33.56 -3.12 -16.82
CA ALA A 209 34.63 -2.94 -17.80
C ALA A 209 34.14 -3.29 -19.22
N ALA A 210 33.43 -4.42 -19.38
CA ALA A 210 32.83 -4.80 -20.66
C ALA A 210 31.82 -3.75 -21.14
N ALA A 211 30.99 -3.21 -20.25
CA ALA A 211 30.02 -2.16 -20.59
C ALA A 211 30.70 -0.86 -21.06
N VAL A 212 31.77 -0.42 -20.37
CA VAL A 212 32.56 0.75 -20.77
C VAL A 212 33.20 0.53 -22.14
N LEU A 213 33.84 -0.61 -22.36
CA LEU A 213 34.47 -0.94 -23.64
C LEU A 213 33.44 -1.02 -24.78
N THR A 214 32.25 -1.55 -24.49
CA THR A 214 31.12 -1.59 -25.43
C THR A 214 30.65 -0.19 -25.80
N LEU A 215 30.60 0.75 -24.85
CA LEU A 215 30.23 2.14 -25.12
C LEU A 215 31.27 2.86 -25.99
N THR A 216 32.55 2.55 -25.80
CA THR A 216 33.67 3.26 -26.43
C THR A 216 34.07 2.74 -27.82
N THR A 217 33.76 1.48 -28.09
CA THR A 217 33.87 0.89 -29.43
C THR A 217 32.62 1.28 -30.22
N ASP A 218 32.66 1.45 -31.55
CA ASP A 218 31.50 1.84 -32.41
C ASP A 218 30.34 0.81 -32.42
N ALA A 219 30.24 -0.02 -31.39
CA ALA A 219 29.19 -1.01 -31.20
C ALA A 219 27.81 -0.35 -31.03
N ASN A 220 26.78 -1.13 -31.34
CA ASN A 220 25.39 -0.69 -31.25
C ASN A 220 25.10 -0.07 -29.87
N LYS A 221 24.66 1.18 -29.85
CA LYS A 221 24.41 1.97 -28.63
C LYS A 221 23.38 1.32 -27.69
N ALA A 222 22.44 0.54 -28.23
CA ALA A 222 21.49 -0.24 -27.44
C ALA A 222 22.15 -1.43 -26.72
N LEU A 223 23.28 -1.93 -27.22
CA LEU A 223 24.06 -2.98 -26.58
C LEU A 223 24.84 -2.43 -25.37
N ALA A 224 25.42 -1.23 -25.50
CA ALA A 224 26.05 -0.52 -24.39
C ALA A 224 25.05 -0.24 -23.25
N GLU A 225 23.84 0.22 -23.58
CA GLU A 225 22.76 0.45 -22.60
C GLU A 225 22.39 -0.84 -21.83
N ARG A 226 22.26 -1.98 -22.54
CA ARG A 226 22.03 -3.29 -21.92
C ARG A 226 23.18 -3.71 -21.01
N ALA A 227 24.42 -3.53 -21.46
CA ALA A 227 25.61 -3.90 -20.70
C ALA A 227 25.69 -3.10 -19.38
N PHE A 228 25.40 -1.80 -19.38
CA PHE A 228 25.38 -1.01 -18.14
C PHE A 228 24.24 -1.41 -17.19
N ARG A 229 23.05 -1.76 -17.70
CA ARG A 229 21.99 -2.31 -16.84
C ARG A 229 22.41 -3.61 -16.16
N GLN A 230 23.14 -4.46 -16.89
CA GLN A 230 23.70 -5.68 -16.31
C GLN A 230 24.74 -5.37 -15.24
N ALA A 231 25.62 -4.40 -15.48
CA ALA A 231 26.60 -3.93 -14.48
C ALA A 231 25.91 -3.40 -13.22
N ILE A 232 24.86 -2.57 -13.35
CA ILE A 232 24.09 -2.04 -12.22
C ILE A 232 23.43 -3.15 -11.40
N ALA A 233 22.87 -4.19 -12.05
CA ALA A 233 22.24 -5.30 -11.33
C ALA A 233 23.24 -6.09 -10.46
N ILE A 234 24.53 -6.06 -10.79
CA ILE A 234 25.59 -6.79 -10.08
C ILE A 234 26.37 -5.90 -9.10
N ALA A 235 26.63 -4.65 -9.48
CA ALA A 235 27.37 -3.65 -8.70
C ALA A 235 26.58 -2.32 -8.65
N PRO A 236 25.40 -2.30 -7.99
CA PRO A 236 24.56 -1.10 -7.88
C PRO A 236 25.24 0.03 -7.09
N GLU A 237 26.23 -0.29 -6.26
CA GLU A 237 27.03 0.68 -5.51
C GLU A 237 28.04 1.47 -6.36
N ASN A 238 28.32 1.04 -7.59
CA ASN A 238 29.34 1.67 -8.42
C ASN A 238 28.75 2.85 -9.24
N PRO A 239 29.22 4.10 -9.01
CA PRO A 239 28.69 5.29 -9.69
C PRO A 239 28.94 5.28 -11.20
N ASP A 240 30.02 4.66 -11.66
CA ASP A 240 30.40 4.64 -13.08
C ASP A 240 29.43 3.75 -13.90
N ALA A 241 28.81 2.74 -13.27
CA ALA A 241 27.78 1.92 -13.91
C ALA A 241 26.51 2.73 -14.21
N TRP A 242 26.08 3.56 -13.26
CA TRP A 242 24.93 4.45 -13.41
C TRP A 242 25.20 5.60 -14.37
N LEU A 243 26.39 6.20 -14.30
CA LEU A 243 26.81 7.24 -15.23
C LEU A 243 26.86 6.69 -16.66
N GLY A 244 27.50 5.53 -16.86
CA GLY A 244 27.61 4.89 -18.16
C GLY A 244 26.25 4.54 -18.76
N TRP A 245 25.29 4.08 -17.94
CA TRP A 245 23.91 3.86 -18.38
C TRP A 245 23.25 5.14 -18.89
N ALA A 246 23.36 6.25 -18.14
CA ALA A 246 22.82 7.54 -18.57
C ALA A 246 23.47 8.04 -19.87
N LEU A 247 24.78 7.88 -20.04
CA LEU A 247 25.50 8.22 -21.28
C LEU A 247 25.00 7.38 -22.47
N ALA A 248 24.86 6.08 -22.28
CA ALA A 248 24.36 5.17 -23.31
C ALA A 248 22.93 5.54 -23.74
N LEU A 249 22.08 5.95 -22.80
CA LEU A 249 20.72 6.44 -23.09
C LEU A 249 20.72 7.77 -23.86
N ILE A 250 21.56 8.73 -23.48
CA ILE A 250 21.69 10.02 -24.21
C ILE A 250 22.07 9.78 -25.67
N GLN A 251 22.99 8.84 -25.92
CA GLN A 251 23.49 8.57 -27.27
C GLN A 251 22.54 7.71 -28.11
N SER A 252 21.74 6.84 -27.48
CA SER A 252 20.78 5.94 -28.13
C SER A 252 19.38 6.54 -28.27
N ARG A 253 19.18 7.82 -27.91
CA ARG A 253 17.88 8.52 -27.96
C ARG A 253 17.14 8.43 -29.30
N ASP A 254 17.88 8.36 -30.41
CA ASP A 254 17.34 8.34 -31.76
C ASP A 254 17.16 6.92 -32.33
N ASP A 255 17.51 5.88 -31.56
CA ASP A 255 17.32 4.49 -31.94
C ASP A 255 15.84 4.09 -31.76
N GLU A 256 15.21 3.62 -32.83
CA GLU A 256 13.81 3.21 -32.83
C GLU A 256 13.50 2.14 -31.79
N ARG A 257 14.44 1.25 -31.45
CA ARG A 257 14.24 0.23 -30.41
C ARG A 257 14.21 0.82 -29.00
N VAL A 258 14.98 1.88 -28.76
CA VAL A 258 14.97 2.61 -27.49
C VAL A 258 13.70 3.47 -27.41
N ARG A 259 13.30 4.09 -28.52
CA ARG A 259 12.04 4.86 -28.62
C ARG A 259 10.78 4.00 -28.46
N ASN A 260 10.76 2.79 -29.03
CA ASN A 260 9.63 1.86 -28.99
C ASN A 260 9.65 0.93 -27.77
N SER A 261 10.70 1.00 -26.92
CA SER A 261 10.68 0.31 -25.63
C SER A 261 9.56 0.95 -24.80
N GLN A 262 8.51 0.18 -24.51
CA GLN A 262 7.20 0.65 -24.02
C GLN A 262 7.21 1.24 -22.58
N PHE A 263 8.35 1.71 -22.09
CA PHE A 263 8.58 2.00 -20.68
C PHE A 263 9.04 3.45 -20.46
N GLN A 264 8.07 4.35 -20.27
CA GLN A 264 8.25 5.69 -19.66
C GLN A 264 9.27 6.65 -20.35
N PRO A 265 9.28 7.96 -20.03
CA PRO A 265 10.10 8.91 -20.78
C PRO A 265 11.59 8.68 -20.54
N LEU A 266 12.35 8.47 -21.62
CA LEU A 266 13.82 8.33 -21.65
C LEU A 266 14.54 9.33 -20.71
N THR A 267 14.04 10.55 -20.61
CA THR A 267 14.57 11.59 -19.72
C THR A 267 14.56 11.19 -18.25
N GLN A 268 13.51 10.50 -17.78
CA GLN A 268 13.43 10.03 -16.39
C GLN A 268 14.54 8.99 -16.12
N SER A 269 14.76 8.06 -17.04
CA SER A 269 15.84 7.07 -16.94
C SER A 269 17.23 7.71 -16.91
N ILE A 270 17.49 8.68 -17.80
CA ILE A 270 18.74 9.44 -17.82
C ILE A 270 18.92 10.19 -16.49
N THR A 271 17.88 10.87 -16.01
CA THR A 271 17.92 11.65 -14.78
C THR A 271 18.17 10.75 -13.57
N SER A 272 17.47 9.62 -13.45
CA SER A 272 17.70 8.63 -12.40
C SER A 272 19.14 8.09 -12.43
N GLY A 273 19.66 7.73 -13.60
CA GLY A 273 21.04 7.27 -13.74
C GLY A 273 22.07 8.31 -13.30
N LEU A 274 21.88 9.57 -13.70
CA LEU A 274 22.77 10.65 -13.28
C LEU A 274 22.69 10.94 -11.77
N LEU A 275 21.49 10.91 -11.18
CA LEU A 275 21.30 11.14 -9.74
C LEU A 275 21.96 10.04 -8.91
N MET A 276 21.82 8.78 -9.33
CA MET A 276 22.51 7.66 -8.69
C MET A 276 24.02 7.82 -8.77
N ALA A 277 24.56 8.22 -9.93
CA ALA A 277 25.99 8.42 -10.11
C ALA A 277 26.56 9.56 -9.23
N GLU A 278 25.86 10.69 -9.12
CA GLU A 278 26.29 11.81 -8.29
C GLU A 278 26.17 11.48 -6.80
N GLY A 279 25.07 10.85 -6.38
CA GLY A 279 24.86 10.46 -4.99
C GLY A 279 25.81 9.36 -4.52
N LEU A 280 26.37 8.57 -5.43
CA LEU A 280 27.37 7.53 -5.14
C LEU A 280 28.80 8.00 -5.41
N LYS A 281 29.04 9.31 -5.53
CA LYS A 281 30.35 9.78 -5.96
C LYS A 281 31.51 9.37 -5.05
N ASP A 282 31.23 9.21 -3.76
CA ASP A 282 32.20 8.85 -2.72
C ASP A 282 32.38 7.31 -2.58
N SER A 283 31.58 6.52 -3.30
CA SER A 283 31.73 5.07 -3.35
C SER A 283 33.03 4.65 -4.04
N PRO A 284 33.59 3.46 -3.70
CA PRO A 284 34.81 2.96 -4.32
C PRO A 284 34.65 2.80 -5.83
N ARG A 285 35.58 3.39 -6.60
CA ARG A 285 35.64 3.34 -8.07
C ARG A 285 36.89 2.67 -8.56
N GLN A 286 36.88 2.29 -9.84
CA GLN A 286 38.07 1.85 -10.55
C GLN A 286 38.66 3.03 -11.33
N PRO A 287 39.82 3.60 -10.93
CA PRO A 287 40.36 4.82 -11.53
C PRO A 287 40.55 4.72 -13.04
N ALA A 288 40.97 3.56 -13.54
CA ALA A 288 41.19 3.33 -14.96
C ALA A 288 39.89 3.42 -15.79
N LEU A 289 38.79 2.83 -15.30
CA LEU A 289 37.49 2.90 -15.98
C LEU A 289 36.88 4.31 -15.89
N GLN A 290 37.05 4.97 -14.75
CA GLN A 290 36.62 6.37 -14.59
C GLN A 290 37.33 7.28 -15.60
N GLN A 291 38.67 7.23 -15.68
CA GLN A 291 39.45 8.01 -16.63
C GLN A 291 39.03 7.72 -18.08
N ARG A 292 38.72 6.46 -18.41
CA ARG A 292 38.27 6.08 -19.74
C ARG A 292 36.90 6.66 -20.08
N LEU A 293 35.96 6.65 -19.14
CA LEU A 293 34.64 7.27 -19.28
C LEU A 293 34.75 8.79 -19.41
N GLU A 294 35.61 9.44 -18.62
CA GLU A 294 35.87 10.88 -18.74
C GLU A 294 36.47 11.24 -20.11
N ALA A 295 37.45 10.46 -20.58
CA ALA A 295 38.00 10.60 -21.92
C ALA A 295 36.94 10.40 -23.00
N TYR A 296 36.01 9.45 -22.82
CA TYR A 296 34.89 9.26 -23.73
C TYR A 296 33.94 10.45 -23.74
N ILE A 297 33.55 10.98 -22.57
CA ILE A 297 32.71 12.18 -22.45
C ILE A 297 33.36 13.37 -23.19
N ALA A 298 34.68 13.51 -23.09
CA ALA A 298 35.44 14.53 -23.82
C ALA A 298 35.52 14.30 -25.35
N GLN A 299 35.19 13.11 -25.83
CA GLN A 299 35.14 12.75 -27.27
C GLN A 299 33.70 12.67 -27.82
N MET A 300 32.68 12.71 -26.97
CA MET A 300 31.27 12.66 -27.38
C MET A 300 30.89 13.81 -28.33
N PRO A 301 29.87 13.62 -29.19
CA PRO A 301 29.32 14.71 -30.01
C PRO A 301 28.99 15.95 -29.16
N PRO A 302 29.18 17.17 -29.69
CA PRO A 302 29.01 18.40 -28.93
C PRO A 302 27.59 18.56 -28.38
N GLU A 303 26.58 18.15 -29.15
CA GLU A 303 25.17 18.15 -28.72
C GLU A 303 24.95 17.25 -27.49
N ASP A 304 25.45 16.01 -27.53
CA ASP A 304 25.28 15.03 -26.45
C ASP A 304 26.01 15.46 -25.17
N ARG A 305 27.21 16.05 -25.33
CA ARG A 305 28.00 16.58 -24.22
C ARG A 305 27.31 17.76 -23.55
N GLN A 306 26.69 18.64 -24.33
CA GLN A 306 25.94 19.77 -23.82
C GLN A 306 24.69 19.31 -23.04
N ILE A 307 23.96 18.30 -23.54
CA ILE A 307 22.85 17.66 -22.82
C ILE A 307 23.34 17.13 -21.45
N LEU A 308 24.46 16.39 -21.43
CA LEU A 308 25.03 15.85 -20.21
C LEU A 308 25.40 16.94 -19.20
N GLN A 309 26.07 18.01 -19.64
CA GLN A 309 26.50 19.12 -18.77
C GLN A 309 25.30 19.83 -18.14
N ILE A 310 24.24 20.07 -18.92
CA ILE A 310 23.04 20.73 -18.44
C ILE A 310 22.29 19.85 -17.44
N LEU A 311 22.13 18.55 -17.74
CA LEU A 311 21.51 17.61 -16.82
C LEU A 311 22.29 17.50 -15.50
N ARG A 312 23.64 17.48 -15.55
CA ARG A 312 24.50 17.50 -14.35
C ARG A 312 24.35 18.78 -13.54
N ALA A 313 24.37 19.95 -14.18
CA ALA A 313 24.19 21.24 -13.51
C ALA A 313 22.83 21.32 -12.78
N ARG A 314 21.78 20.76 -13.38
CA ARG A 314 20.44 20.71 -12.76
C ARG A 314 20.39 19.88 -11.48
N MET A 315 21.09 18.75 -11.44
CA MET A 315 21.13 17.91 -10.24
C MET A 315 21.82 18.60 -9.06
N GLN A 316 22.79 19.48 -9.34
CA GLN A 316 23.52 20.24 -8.32
C GLN A 316 22.69 21.41 -7.74
N ALA A 317 21.64 21.84 -8.42
CA ALA A 317 20.80 22.99 -8.06
C ALA A 317 19.35 22.60 -7.66
N ARG A 318 19.17 21.45 -7.00
CA ARG A 318 17.84 20.98 -6.60
C ARG A 318 17.18 21.95 -5.61
N SER A 319 16.00 22.44 -5.98
CA SER A 319 15.24 23.46 -5.24
C SER A 319 14.38 22.91 -4.09
N CYS A 320 14.34 21.59 -3.85
CA CYS A 320 13.36 21.01 -2.91
C CYS A 320 13.60 21.39 -1.44
N ASP A 321 14.75 21.98 -1.10
CA ASP A 321 15.09 22.49 0.24
C ASP A 321 14.88 24.01 0.40
N SER A 322 14.43 24.74 -0.63
CA SER A 322 14.18 26.19 -0.57
C SER A 322 12.73 26.55 -0.93
N PRO A 323 12.09 27.48 -0.19
CA PRO A 323 10.76 27.97 -0.55
C PRO A 323 10.81 28.54 -1.98
N LEU A 324 9.91 28.06 -2.83
CA LEU A 324 9.76 28.35 -4.27
C LEU A 324 9.55 29.85 -4.61
N ALA A 325 9.75 30.77 -3.65
CA ALA A 325 9.34 32.16 -3.76
C ALA A 325 10.48 33.18 -3.97
N GLU A 326 11.78 32.88 -3.78
CA GLU A 326 12.74 34.00 -3.61
C GLU A 326 14.13 33.92 -4.26
N ASN A 327 14.43 33.00 -5.19
CA ASN A 327 15.75 33.03 -5.84
C ASN A 327 15.66 33.15 -7.37
N GLU A 328 15.49 34.39 -7.83
CA GLU A 328 15.74 34.87 -9.22
C GLU A 328 17.24 34.97 -9.57
N ASN A 329 18.14 34.29 -8.86
CA ASN A 329 19.58 34.40 -9.10
C ASN A 329 20.13 33.27 -10.00
N GLY A 330 20.04 33.49 -11.31
CA GLY A 330 21.20 33.52 -12.21
C GLY A 330 21.71 32.23 -12.86
N ASP A 331 21.72 31.08 -12.19
CA ASP A 331 22.37 29.87 -12.76
C ASP A 331 21.44 28.68 -13.05
N ALA A 332 20.27 28.61 -12.40
CA ALA A 332 19.27 27.56 -12.62
C ALA A 332 18.43 27.77 -13.91
N GLU A 333 18.48 28.98 -14.49
CA GLU A 333 17.74 29.41 -15.68
C GLU A 333 18.44 29.09 -17.01
N LYS A 334 19.62 28.47 -16.99
CA LYS A 334 20.34 28.14 -18.23
C LYS A 334 19.52 27.17 -19.09
N VAL A 335 18.97 27.73 -20.16
CA VAL A 335 18.17 27.14 -21.23
C VAL A 335 18.83 25.87 -21.77
N LEU A 336 18.05 24.81 -21.98
CA LEU A 336 18.49 23.72 -22.86
C LEU A 336 18.53 24.25 -24.31
N PRO A 337 19.69 24.29 -24.98
CA PRO A 337 19.73 24.48 -26.42
C PRO A 337 19.45 23.12 -27.07
N LEU A 338 18.28 22.56 -26.78
CA LEU A 338 17.78 21.40 -27.51
C LEU A 338 17.13 21.93 -28.79
N ALA A 339 17.72 21.61 -29.94
CA ALA A 339 17.09 21.84 -31.24
C ALA A 339 15.90 20.89 -31.50
N ARG A 340 15.73 19.85 -30.67
CA ARG A 340 14.70 18.81 -30.80
C ARG A 340 14.17 18.37 -29.43
N SER A 341 12.87 18.12 -29.34
CA SER A 341 12.21 17.63 -28.13
C SER A 341 12.70 16.22 -27.74
N ILE A 342 12.93 16.01 -26.44
CA ILE A 342 13.21 14.69 -25.84
C ILE A 342 11.99 14.11 -25.10
N VAL A 343 10.81 14.70 -25.32
CA VAL A 343 9.57 14.25 -24.70
C VAL A 343 9.00 13.04 -25.43
N PHE A 344 8.96 11.90 -24.75
CA PHE A 344 8.28 10.70 -25.24
C PHE A 344 6.86 10.64 -24.69
N LYS A 345 5.89 10.44 -25.59
CA LYS A 345 4.47 10.32 -25.23
C LYS A 345 4.28 9.19 -24.23
N GLN A 346 3.82 9.52 -23.02
CA GLN A 346 3.39 8.53 -22.04
C GLN A 346 2.12 7.81 -22.52
N GLY A 347 1.97 6.55 -22.11
CA GLY A 347 0.70 5.85 -22.22
C GLY A 347 -0.41 6.58 -21.46
N SER A 348 -1.67 6.23 -21.74
CA SER A 348 -2.82 6.86 -21.09
C SER A 348 -2.75 6.72 -19.56
N VAL A 349 -3.01 7.82 -18.85
CA VAL A 349 -3.36 7.73 -17.43
C VAL A 349 -4.65 6.91 -17.34
N ARG A 350 -4.63 5.81 -16.58
CA ARG A 350 -5.85 5.05 -16.31
C ARG A 350 -6.79 5.90 -15.46
N SER A 351 -7.60 6.73 -16.09
CA SER A 351 -8.69 7.49 -15.47
C SER A 351 -10.00 6.71 -15.41
N ALA A 352 -10.09 5.56 -16.09
CA ALA A 352 -11.31 4.80 -16.28
C ALA A 352 -11.63 3.85 -15.10
N SER A 353 -11.59 4.37 -13.87
CA SER A 353 -12.33 3.74 -12.79
C SER A 353 -13.64 4.50 -12.60
N PRO A 354 -14.80 3.83 -12.42
CA PRO A 354 -16.03 4.48 -11.97
C PRO A 354 -15.86 5.23 -10.63
N ILE A 355 -14.70 5.09 -9.97
CA ILE A 355 -14.28 5.85 -8.79
C ILE A 355 -14.01 7.34 -9.14
N ASN A 356 -13.49 7.67 -10.33
CA ASN A 356 -13.24 9.07 -10.72
C ASN A 356 -14.52 9.82 -11.10
N GLU A 357 -15.57 9.12 -11.55
CA GLU A 357 -16.92 9.71 -11.72
C GLU A 357 -17.63 9.93 -10.37
N ARG A 358 -17.16 9.28 -9.30
CA ARG A 358 -17.80 9.26 -7.98
C ARG A 358 -17.10 10.11 -6.93
N PHE A 359 -15.81 10.40 -7.11
CA PHE A 359 -15.03 11.25 -6.20
C PHE A 359 -14.25 12.29 -6.98
N PRO A 360 -14.77 13.53 -7.10
CA PRO A 360 -13.98 14.58 -7.69
C PRO A 360 -12.80 14.88 -6.75
N GLY A 361 -11.63 14.96 -7.34
CA GLY A 361 -10.58 15.84 -6.87
C GLY A 361 -10.26 16.74 -8.05
N HIS A 362 -9.77 17.93 -7.77
CA HIS A 362 -9.34 18.84 -8.81
C HIS A 362 -7.83 18.95 -8.84
N VAL A 363 -7.30 19.07 -10.04
CA VAL A 363 -5.89 19.33 -10.28
C VAL A 363 -5.76 20.82 -10.56
N SER A 364 -5.03 21.52 -9.71
CA SER A 364 -4.79 22.96 -9.81
C SER A 364 -3.41 23.24 -10.40
N ILE A 365 -3.39 24.18 -11.35
CA ILE A 365 -2.18 24.74 -11.96
C ILE A 365 -2.43 26.21 -12.31
N GLU A 366 -1.47 27.08 -12.02
CA GLU A 366 -1.51 28.49 -12.43
C GLU A 366 -1.00 28.65 -13.88
N ALA A 367 -1.73 28.08 -14.84
CA ALA A 367 -1.29 27.97 -16.24
C ALA A 367 -0.79 29.30 -16.86
N GLU A 368 -1.50 30.40 -16.60
CA GLU A 368 -1.13 31.73 -17.13
C GLU A 368 0.20 32.24 -16.57
N ARG A 369 0.46 32.03 -15.28
CA ARG A 369 1.72 32.46 -14.62
C ARG A 369 2.93 31.82 -15.27
N TYR A 370 2.80 30.57 -15.71
CA TYR A 370 3.87 29.81 -16.36
C TYR A 370 3.85 29.92 -17.88
N GLY A 371 2.96 30.75 -18.47
CA GLY A 371 2.88 30.94 -19.91
C GLY A 371 2.36 29.72 -20.68
N ILE A 372 1.56 28.87 -20.04
CA ILE A 372 0.87 27.74 -20.67
C ILE A 372 -0.43 28.26 -21.31
N ALA A 373 -0.67 27.91 -22.57
CA ALA A 373 -1.89 28.27 -23.28
C ALA A 373 -3.09 27.57 -22.61
N LYS A 374 -4.10 28.34 -22.19
CA LYS A 374 -5.31 27.80 -21.53
C LYS A 374 -5.97 26.65 -22.30
N GLU A 375 -5.98 26.76 -23.63
CA GLU A 375 -6.56 25.77 -24.55
C GLU A 375 -5.83 24.42 -24.52
N SER A 376 -4.57 24.40 -24.08
CA SER A 376 -3.76 23.18 -23.98
C SER A 376 -3.86 22.48 -22.62
N VAL A 377 -4.49 23.14 -21.64
CA VAL A 377 -4.81 22.52 -20.36
C VAL A 377 -6.07 21.68 -20.56
N SER A 378 -5.88 20.44 -21.00
CA SER A 378 -6.94 19.44 -21.06
C SER A 378 -7.55 19.23 -19.66
N PRO A 379 -8.80 18.76 -19.55
CA PRO A 379 -9.38 18.44 -18.24
C PRO A 379 -8.48 17.41 -17.55
N MET A 380 -7.79 17.87 -16.51
CA MET A 380 -6.88 17.06 -15.72
C MET A 380 -7.71 16.33 -14.67
N PHE A 381 -7.71 15.02 -14.73
CA PHE A 381 -8.41 14.17 -13.77
C PHE A 381 -7.51 13.84 -12.59
N TYR A 382 -8.11 13.87 -11.40
CA TYR A 382 -7.49 13.35 -10.20
C TYR A 382 -7.23 11.84 -10.33
N PRO A 383 -6.01 11.34 -10.05
CA PRO A 383 -5.70 9.92 -10.18
C PRO A 383 -6.44 9.03 -9.18
N THR A 384 -6.78 7.81 -9.59
CA THR A 384 -7.46 6.85 -8.71
C THR A 384 -6.51 6.35 -7.61
N ILE A 385 -6.67 6.87 -6.40
CA ILE A 385 -5.92 6.46 -5.21
C ILE A 385 -6.82 5.87 -4.13
N ASN A 386 -6.31 4.83 -3.47
CA ASN A 386 -7.01 4.11 -2.40
C ASN A 386 -6.89 4.79 -1.03
N LYS A 387 -6.03 5.81 -0.91
CA LYS A 387 -5.79 6.56 0.32
C LYS A 387 -6.45 7.94 0.23
N PHE A 388 -6.92 8.48 1.35
CA PHE A 388 -7.28 9.90 1.42
C PHE A 388 -6.01 10.74 1.54
N ILE A 389 -5.85 11.71 0.64
CA ILE A 389 -4.76 12.67 0.65
C ILE A 389 -5.39 14.04 0.41
N LYS A 390 -5.38 14.91 1.42
CA LYS A 390 -6.05 16.21 1.37
C LYS A 390 -5.52 17.08 0.23
N SER A 391 -4.19 17.20 0.16
CA SER A 391 -3.49 17.91 -0.89
C SER A 391 -2.10 17.32 -1.08
N ALA A 392 -1.63 17.26 -2.31
CA ALA A 392 -0.25 16.91 -2.63
C ALA A 392 0.22 17.70 -3.85
N THR A 393 1.48 18.15 -3.85
CA THR A 393 2.03 18.95 -4.95
C THR A 393 3.23 18.25 -5.56
N THR A 394 3.16 18.01 -6.87
CA THR A 394 4.32 17.60 -7.66
C THR A 394 4.91 18.85 -8.31
N VAL A 395 6.21 19.11 -8.18
CA VAL A 395 6.88 20.19 -8.89
C VAL A 395 7.55 19.64 -10.13
N LEU A 396 7.14 20.11 -11.30
CA LEU A 396 7.71 19.74 -12.59
C LEU A 396 8.74 20.76 -13.05
N SER A 397 9.91 20.30 -13.48
CA SER A 397 10.84 21.13 -14.24
C SER A 397 10.55 20.97 -15.73
N VAL A 398 10.11 22.06 -16.37
CA VAL A 398 9.67 22.10 -17.76
C VAL A 398 10.59 23.00 -18.59
N ASP A 399 11.05 22.49 -19.72
CA ASP A 399 11.92 23.24 -20.64
C ASP A 399 11.19 23.57 -21.93
N THR A 400 11.28 24.83 -22.34
CA THR A 400 10.56 25.37 -23.50
C THR A 400 11.52 25.96 -24.52
N HIS A 401 11.25 25.72 -25.80
CA HIS A 401 11.95 26.35 -26.92
C HIS A 401 11.46 27.79 -27.13
N VAL A 402 12.19 28.59 -27.91
CA VAL A 402 11.81 29.96 -28.31
C VAL A 402 10.43 30.00 -29.00
N SER A 403 10.10 28.94 -29.75
CA SER A 403 8.78 28.76 -30.41
C SER A 403 7.64 28.44 -29.44
N GLY A 404 7.92 28.12 -28.17
CA GLY A 404 6.94 27.60 -27.21
C GLY A 404 6.81 26.07 -27.22
N ASP A 405 7.62 25.37 -28.00
CA ASP A 405 7.62 23.91 -28.02
C ASP A 405 8.21 23.32 -26.74
N LEU A 406 7.54 22.30 -26.20
CA LEU A 406 8.02 21.55 -25.04
C LEU A 406 9.25 20.72 -25.42
N LEU A 407 10.40 21.09 -24.87
CA LEU A 407 11.67 20.41 -25.11
C LEU A 407 11.86 19.23 -24.15
N ASN A 408 11.50 19.41 -22.89
CA ASN A 408 11.67 18.40 -21.85
C ASN A 408 10.76 18.63 -20.63
N VAL A 409 10.42 17.55 -19.92
CA VAL A 409 9.68 17.60 -18.66
C VAL A 409 10.12 16.49 -17.70
N VAL A 410 10.40 16.84 -16.45
CA VAL A 410 10.79 15.91 -15.38
C VAL A 410 10.17 16.32 -14.04
N VAL A 411 10.02 15.36 -13.13
CA VAL A 411 9.64 15.64 -11.74
C VAL A 411 10.88 16.15 -11.00
N GLU A 412 10.82 17.40 -10.55
CA GLU A 412 11.87 18.02 -9.74
C GLU A 412 11.67 17.64 -8.26
N CYS A 413 10.46 17.85 -7.74
CA CYS A 413 10.06 17.47 -6.39
C CYS A 413 8.81 16.58 -6.45
N SER A 414 8.94 15.37 -5.90
CA SER A 414 7.85 14.39 -5.82
C SER A 414 6.80 14.84 -4.80
N SER A 415 5.54 14.53 -5.08
CA SER A 415 4.46 14.72 -4.12
C SER A 415 4.45 13.68 -2.98
N GLY A 416 5.37 12.72 -2.99
CA GLY A 416 5.36 11.54 -2.13
C GLY A 416 4.36 10.45 -2.55
N VAL A 417 3.66 10.64 -3.67
CA VAL A 417 2.61 9.73 -4.17
C VAL A 417 2.87 9.41 -5.66
N PRO A 418 3.29 8.18 -5.98
CA PRO A 418 3.67 7.77 -7.35
C PRO A 418 2.61 8.05 -8.42
N GLU A 419 1.34 7.90 -8.08
CA GLU A 419 0.21 8.10 -8.98
C GLU A 419 0.05 9.56 -9.40
N PHE A 420 0.32 10.49 -8.49
CA PHE A 420 0.25 11.93 -8.75
C PHE A 420 1.41 12.40 -9.62
N ASP A 421 2.63 11.97 -9.31
CA ASP A 421 3.80 12.31 -10.10
C ASP A 421 3.68 11.84 -11.55
N LYS A 422 3.16 10.62 -11.77
CA LYS A 422 2.89 10.09 -13.12
C LYS A 422 1.81 10.88 -13.85
N ALA A 423 0.75 11.28 -13.16
CA ALA A 423 -0.32 12.06 -13.74
C ALA A 423 0.15 13.47 -14.12
N ALA A 424 0.93 14.13 -13.25
CA ALA A 424 1.51 15.43 -13.51
C ALA A 424 2.40 15.40 -14.76
N LEU A 425 3.29 14.40 -14.87
CA LEU A 425 4.10 14.18 -16.08
C LEU A 425 3.24 14.00 -17.33
N HIS A 426 2.19 13.18 -17.25
CA HIS A 426 1.33 12.90 -18.40
C HIS A 426 0.61 14.16 -18.93
N TYR A 427 0.04 14.97 -18.02
CA TYR A 427 -0.65 16.19 -18.41
C TYR A 427 0.31 17.23 -18.97
N ALA A 428 1.52 17.34 -18.40
CA ALA A 428 2.51 18.31 -18.85
C ALA A 428 2.97 18.12 -20.31
N GLN A 429 2.95 16.88 -20.81
CA GLN A 429 3.27 16.57 -22.21
C GLN A 429 2.24 17.12 -23.21
N GLN A 430 1.05 17.48 -22.75
CA GLN A 430 -0.03 18.00 -23.58
C GLN A 430 -0.05 19.54 -23.60
N TRP A 431 0.67 20.19 -22.69
CA TRP A 431 0.73 21.63 -22.59
C TRP A 431 1.46 22.25 -23.78
N ARG A 432 0.95 23.39 -24.23
CA ARG A 432 1.58 24.25 -25.23
C ARG A 432 1.95 25.55 -24.55
N PHE A 433 3.18 26.00 -24.76
CA PHE A 433 3.67 27.25 -24.19
C PHE A 433 3.59 28.36 -25.23
N HIS A 434 3.42 29.59 -24.75
CA HIS A 434 3.55 30.76 -25.62
C HIS A 434 5.00 30.92 -26.05
N SER A 435 5.22 31.46 -27.25
CA SER A 435 6.56 31.81 -27.73
C SER A 435 7.22 32.80 -26.78
N ASN A 436 8.51 32.61 -26.52
CA ASN A 436 9.29 33.48 -25.63
C ASN A 436 10.56 33.94 -26.34
N PRO A 437 11.04 35.19 -26.16
CA PRO A 437 12.29 35.69 -26.75
C PRO A 437 13.50 34.77 -26.57
N GLN A 438 13.55 34.00 -25.48
CA GLN A 438 14.55 32.96 -25.24
C GLN A 438 13.84 31.71 -24.73
N GLY A 439 14.35 30.53 -25.04
CA GLY A 439 13.90 29.31 -24.37
C GLY A 439 14.07 29.46 -22.85
N LYS A 440 13.25 28.82 -22.04
CA LYS A 440 13.35 28.93 -20.57
C LYS A 440 13.00 27.64 -19.87
N ARG A 441 13.60 27.45 -18.70
CA ARG A 441 13.20 26.45 -17.71
C ARG A 441 12.13 27.06 -16.80
N LEU A 442 11.08 26.29 -16.50
CA LEU A 442 9.99 26.67 -15.61
C LEU A 442 9.83 25.59 -14.53
N LEU A 443 9.70 26.00 -13.28
CA LEU A 443 9.28 25.12 -12.20
C LEU A 443 7.77 25.27 -12.02
N VAL A 444 7.03 24.26 -12.45
CA VAL A 444 5.56 24.28 -12.49
C VAL A 444 5.01 23.36 -11.41
N PRO A 445 4.45 23.90 -10.32
CA PRO A 445 3.75 23.11 -9.32
C PRO A 445 2.39 22.65 -9.87
N VAL A 446 2.14 21.35 -9.76
CA VAL A 446 0.85 20.70 -10.05
C VAL A 446 0.29 20.21 -8.73
N THR A 447 -0.80 20.81 -8.27
CA THR A 447 -1.39 20.48 -6.97
C THR A 447 -2.64 19.64 -7.16
N PHE A 448 -2.65 18.46 -6.54
CA PHE A 448 -3.78 17.55 -6.48
C PHE A 448 -4.53 17.82 -5.18
N ILE A 449 -5.81 18.20 -5.29
CA ILE A 449 -6.66 18.52 -4.15
C ILE A 449 -7.83 17.55 -4.15
N SER A 450 -8.04 16.86 -3.03
CA SER A 450 -9.18 15.96 -2.86
C SER A 450 -10.41 16.73 -2.42
N ASP A 451 -11.55 16.57 -3.11
CA ASP A 451 -12.83 17.13 -2.66
C ASP A 451 -13.54 16.22 -1.63
N ARG A 452 -12.92 15.10 -1.24
CA ARG A 452 -13.41 14.25 -0.14
C ARG A 452 -13.31 15.01 1.19
N LEU A 453 -14.36 14.92 2.02
CA LEU A 453 -14.29 15.28 3.44
C LEU A 453 -13.28 14.37 4.15
N ALA A 454 -12.50 14.94 5.07
CA ALA A 454 -11.65 14.14 5.93
C ALA A 454 -12.53 13.18 6.76
N PRO A 455 -12.09 11.95 7.05
CA PRO A 455 -12.87 11.00 7.86
C PRO A 455 -13.37 11.61 9.17
N GLU A 456 -12.54 12.40 9.85
CA GLU A 456 -12.88 13.08 11.11
C GLU A 456 -14.01 14.12 10.96
N GLU A 457 -13.98 14.92 9.90
CA GLU A 457 -15.03 15.91 9.61
C GLU A 457 -16.37 15.20 9.33
N HIS A 458 -16.30 14.09 8.60
CA HIS A 458 -17.46 13.25 8.34
C HIS A 458 -18.05 12.64 9.63
N TYR A 459 -17.20 12.12 10.52
CA TYR A 459 -17.66 11.56 11.80
C TYR A 459 -18.36 12.61 12.66
N ARG A 460 -17.85 13.85 12.69
CA ARG A 460 -18.49 14.97 13.39
C ARG A 460 -19.84 15.34 12.76
N GLU A 461 -19.94 15.36 11.44
CA GLU A 461 -21.21 15.63 10.75
C GLU A 461 -22.26 14.57 11.09
N MET A 462 -21.88 13.29 11.08
CA MET A 462 -22.77 12.18 11.40
C MET A 462 -23.18 12.19 12.87
N GLU A 463 -22.27 12.53 13.79
CA GLU A 463 -22.61 12.72 15.20
C GLU A 463 -23.62 13.86 15.39
N ALA A 464 -23.43 15.01 14.75
CA ALA A 464 -24.36 16.14 14.84
C ALA A 464 -25.77 15.75 14.34
N ARG A 465 -25.85 14.97 13.25
CA ARG A 465 -27.11 14.41 12.74
C ARG A 465 -27.73 13.44 13.75
N ALA A 466 -26.93 12.59 14.37
CA ALA A 466 -27.40 11.65 15.40
C ALA A 466 -27.94 12.38 16.64
N MET A 467 -27.26 13.44 17.09
CA MET A 467 -27.72 14.31 18.18
C MET A 467 -29.07 14.95 17.87
N ARG A 468 -29.26 15.45 16.64
CA ARG A 468 -30.53 16.02 16.18
C ARG A 468 -31.66 14.99 16.22
N ILE A 469 -31.45 13.80 15.67
CA ILE A 469 -32.43 12.70 15.70
C ILE A 469 -32.81 12.35 17.14
N ALA A 470 -31.81 12.18 18.02
CA ALA A 470 -32.04 11.86 19.42
C ALA A 470 -32.88 12.95 20.12
N ARG A 471 -32.55 14.24 19.95
CA ARG A 471 -33.34 15.33 20.54
C ARG A 471 -34.77 15.36 20.02
N LEU A 472 -34.99 15.17 18.72
CA LEU A 472 -36.34 15.13 18.15
C LEU A 472 -37.17 13.95 18.68
N ALA A 473 -36.54 12.77 18.83
CA ALA A 473 -37.16 11.59 19.42
C ALA A 473 -37.55 11.82 20.89
N ALA A 474 -36.63 12.37 21.70
CA ALA A 474 -36.88 12.69 23.12
C ALA A 474 -37.91 13.82 23.33
N ARG A 475 -38.30 14.53 22.28
CA ARG A 475 -39.26 15.64 22.36
C ARG A 475 -40.63 15.28 21.79
N HIS A 476 -40.86 14.02 21.40
CA HIS A 476 -42.09 13.59 20.71
C HIS A 476 -42.33 14.28 19.35
N ASN A 477 -41.27 14.74 18.67
CA ASN A 477 -41.38 15.27 17.31
C ASN A 477 -41.11 14.16 16.28
N ASN A 478 -42.08 13.25 16.10
CA ASN A 478 -41.94 12.09 15.23
C ASN A 478 -41.67 12.46 13.77
N ALA A 479 -42.41 13.44 13.23
CA ALA A 479 -42.25 13.87 11.85
C ALA A 479 -40.87 14.50 11.59
N GLY A 480 -40.38 15.33 12.51
CA GLY A 480 -39.04 15.90 12.44
C GLY A 480 -37.95 14.83 12.55
N MET A 481 -38.10 13.90 13.49
CA MET A 481 -37.18 12.78 13.69
C MET A 481 -37.07 11.89 12.45
N GLU A 482 -38.20 11.50 11.85
CA GLU A 482 -38.21 10.67 10.63
C GLU A 482 -37.52 11.38 9.46
N THR A 483 -37.76 12.69 9.29
CA THR A 483 -37.09 13.50 8.26
C THR A 483 -35.58 13.54 8.48
N ALA A 484 -35.13 13.81 9.71
CA ALA A 484 -33.71 13.83 10.06
C ALA A 484 -33.04 12.45 9.88
N ALA A 485 -33.75 11.36 10.21
CA ALA A 485 -33.30 9.99 10.00
C ALA A 485 -33.13 9.65 8.52
N GLN A 486 -34.07 10.08 7.67
CA GLN A 486 -33.96 9.92 6.21
C GLN A 486 -32.76 10.70 5.64
N GLU A 487 -32.52 11.92 6.11
CA GLU A 487 -31.34 12.70 5.72
C GLU A 487 -30.03 11.98 6.09
N MET A 488 -29.92 11.49 7.33
CA MET A 488 -28.74 10.74 7.80
C MET A 488 -28.53 9.45 6.99
N THR A 489 -29.61 8.71 6.72
CA THR A 489 -29.55 7.46 5.94
C THR A 489 -29.20 7.73 4.48
N ALA A 490 -29.72 8.80 3.88
CA ALA A 490 -29.38 9.21 2.52
C ALA A 490 -27.89 9.60 2.42
N GLN A 491 -27.38 10.34 3.41
CA GLN A 491 -25.97 10.71 3.48
C GLN A 491 -25.07 9.48 3.65
N PHE A 492 -25.44 8.56 4.55
CA PHE A 492 -24.75 7.29 4.73
C PHE A 492 -24.76 6.43 3.45
N THR A 493 -25.90 6.33 2.78
CA THR A 493 -26.04 5.53 1.55
C THR A 493 -25.20 6.11 0.41
N ARG A 494 -25.22 7.44 0.25
CA ARG A 494 -24.34 8.15 -0.67
C ARG A 494 -22.89 7.81 -0.35
N MET A 495 -22.47 7.95 0.91
CA MET A 495 -21.10 7.62 1.32
C MET A 495 -20.74 6.13 1.12
N LYS A 496 -21.62 5.18 1.43
CA LYS A 496 -21.35 3.75 1.27
C LYS A 496 -21.18 3.37 -0.20
N ALA A 497 -21.95 4.00 -1.10
CA ALA A 497 -21.77 3.87 -2.55
C ALA A 497 -20.46 4.49 -3.04
N LEU A 498 -19.99 5.52 -2.33
CA LEU A 498 -18.72 6.18 -2.56
C LEU A 498 -17.56 5.27 -2.10
N PHE A 499 -17.53 4.74 -0.87
CA PHE A 499 -16.43 3.92 -0.33
C PHE A 499 -16.80 2.43 -0.23
N PRO A 500 -16.73 1.62 -1.31
CA PRO A 500 -17.02 0.20 -1.21
C PRO A 500 -15.99 -0.47 -0.29
N GLN A 501 -16.48 -1.22 0.70
CA GLN A 501 -15.65 -2.04 1.58
C GLN A 501 -14.78 -2.98 0.72
N LYS A 502 -13.50 -2.67 0.59
CA LYS A 502 -12.54 -3.63 0.04
C LYS A 502 -12.46 -4.79 1.01
N LYS A 503 -12.57 -6.01 0.49
CA LYS A 503 -12.25 -7.22 1.26
C LYS A 503 -10.83 -7.06 1.77
N LEU A 504 -10.63 -7.31 3.06
CA LEU A 504 -9.29 -7.42 3.65
C LEU A 504 -8.45 -8.36 2.78
N SER A 505 -7.18 -8.00 2.56
CA SER A 505 -6.22 -8.91 1.98
C SER A 505 -6.16 -10.21 2.80
N ALA A 506 -5.72 -11.30 2.16
CA ALA A 506 -5.58 -12.58 2.86
C ALA A 506 -4.67 -12.48 4.09
N GLU A 507 -3.69 -11.59 4.06
CA GLU A 507 -2.75 -11.33 5.15
C GLU A 507 -3.40 -10.53 6.28
N GLU A 508 -4.10 -9.43 5.98
CA GLU A 508 -4.86 -8.64 6.98
C GLU A 508 -5.95 -9.48 7.64
N ALA A 509 -6.67 -10.29 6.85
CA ALA A 509 -7.69 -11.21 7.34
C ALA A 509 -7.07 -12.29 8.24
N ARG A 510 -5.89 -12.81 7.89
CA ARG A 510 -5.16 -13.81 8.68
C ARG A 510 -4.59 -13.22 9.96
N ASN A 511 -4.08 -11.99 9.93
CA ASN A 511 -3.59 -11.28 11.11
C ASN A 511 -4.73 -11.01 12.10
N LEU A 512 -5.88 -10.54 11.60
CA LEU A 512 -7.10 -10.40 12.41
C LEU A 512 -7.58 -11.74 12.99
N GLN A 513 -7.54 -12.82 12.20
CA GLN A 513 -7.86 -14.16 12.70
C GLN A 513 -6.85 -14.65 13.76
N LEU A 514 -5.56 -14.40 13.59
CA LEU A 514 -4.51 -14.75 14.55
C LEU A 514 -4.69 -14.01 15.87
N ILE A 515 -5.01 -12.71 15.80
CA ILE A 515 -5.33 -11.89 16.98
C ILE A 515 -6.61 -12.41 17.68
N TYR A 516 -7.65 -12.76 16.90
CA TYR A 516 -8.87 -13.36 17.44
C TYR A 516 -8.62 -14.74 18.08
N LEU A 517 -7.68 -15.52 17.56
CA LEU A 517 -7.27 -16.81 18.13
C LEU A 517 -6.46 -16.62 19.42
N LYS A 518 -5.55 -15.63 19.47
CA LYS A 518 -4.82 -15.26 20.70
C LYS A 518 -5.75 -14.84 21.84
N LYS A 519 -6.92 -14.23 21.54
CA LYS A 519 -7.99 -13.89 22.50
C LYS A 519 -8.51 -15.09 23.31
N ARG A 520 -8.31 -16.34 22.85
CA ARG A 520 -8.69 -17.54 23.61
C ARG A 520 -7.77 -17.87 24.78
N ASP A 521 -6.62 -17.19 24.91
CA ASP A 521 -5.79 -17.32 26.11
C ASP A 521 -6.47 -16.65 27.32
N LYS A 522 -6.63 -17.42 28.40
CA LYS A 522 -7.32 -17.00 29.63
C LYS A 522 -6.37 -16.30 30.62
N SER A 523 -5.06 -16.26 30.37
CA SER A 523 -4.10 -15.61 31.27
C SER A 523 -4.29 -14.08 31.31
N THR A 524 -4.08 -13.45 32.46
CA THR A 524 -4.23 -11.98 32.62
C THR A 524 -3.19 -11.21 31.80
N LYS A 525 -1.96 -11.76 31.71
CA LYS A 525 -0.86 -11.22 30.90
C LYS A 525 -1.12 -11.38 29.39
N GLY A 526 -1.52 -12.58 28.96
CA GLY A 526 -1.91 -12.84 27.57
C GLY A 526 -3.11 -11.99 27.13
N ARG A 527 -4.03 -11.68 28.06
CA ARG A 527 -5.13 -10.74 27.79
C ARG A 527 -4.66 -9.30 27.58
N MET A 528 -3.67 -8.79 28.34
CA MET A 528 -3.14 -7.43 28.15
C MET A 528 -2.25 -7.30 26.91
N GLU A 529 -1.36 -8.26 26.67
CA GLU A 529 -0.48 -8.28 25.49
C GLU A 529 -1.29 -8.45 24.20
N ALA A 530 -2.22 -9.43 24.16
CA ALA A 530 -3.12 -9.59 23.03
C ALA A 530 -4.07 -8.38 22.86
N PHE A 531 -4.40 -7.65 23.93
CA PHE A 531 -5.20 -6.44 23.83
C PHE A 531 -4.42 -5.27 23.22
N THR A 532 -3.16 -5.08 23.61
CA THR A 532 -2.30 -4.00 23.09
C THR A 532 -1.97 -4.25 21.62
N GLU A 533 -1.51 -5.46 21.27
CA GLU A 533 -1.25 -5.87 19.89
C GLU A 533 -2.51 -5.77 19.01
N MET A 534 -3.67 -6.13 19.57
CA MET A 534 -4.95 -6.01 18.86
C MET A 534 -5.32 -4.54 18.62
N THR A 535 -5.15 -3.67 19.61
CA THR A 535 -5.50 -2.24 19.51
C THR A 535 -4.62 -1.56 18.47
N GLU A 536 -3.30 -1.78 18.49
CA GLU A 536 -2.37 -1.23 17.51
C GLU A 536 -2.64 -1.75 16.09
N ALA A 537 -2.85 -3.06 15.93
CA ALA A 537 -3.19 -3.65 14.63
C ALA A 537 -4.55 -3.16 14.11
N MET A 538 -5.51 -2.93 15.02
CA MET A 538 -6.82 -2.40 14.66
C MET A 538 -6.76 -0.90 14.30
N GLU A 539 -6.00 -0.08 15.02
CA GLU A 539 -5.81 1.34 14.69
C GLU A 539 -5.14 1.51 13.32
N ALA A 540 -4.10 0.71 13.02
CA ALA A 540 -3.47 0.67 11.69
C ALA A 540 -4.43 0.19 10.57
N LEU A 541 -5.40 -0.67 10.90
CA LEU A 541 -6.43 -1.13 9.97
C LEU A 541 -7.52 -0.08 9.73
N VAL A 542 -7.84 0.76 10.71
CA VAL A 542 -8.82 1.85 10.55
C VAL A 542 -8.30 2.91 9.57
N ASP A 543 -6.99 3.18 9.59
CA ASP A 543 -6.34 4.10 8.65
C ASP A 543 -6.44 3.64 7.18
N THR A 544 -6.54 2.33 6.95
CA THR A 544 -6.55 1.72 5.62
C THR A 544 -7.94 1.23 5.18
N HIS A 545 -8.78 0.84 6.14
CA HIS A 545 -10.11 0.25 5.94
C HIS A 545 -11.12 0.80 6.96
N PRO A 546 -11.44 2.11 6.92
CA PRO A 546 -12.25 2.79 7.95
C PRO A 546 -13.68 2.25 8.12
N TYR A 547 -14.15 1.35 7.26
CA TYR A 547 -15.53 0.85 7.23
C TYR A 547 -15.75 -0.54 7.84
N TYR A 548 -14.82 -1.04 8.65
CA TYR A 548 -14.96 -2.34 9.33
C TYR A 548 -15.73 -2.25 10.67
N ALA A 549 -17.04 -1.99 10.58
CA ALA A 549 -17.93 -1.78 11.73
C ALA A 549 -17.88 -2.88 12.81
N PRO A 550 -17.77 -4.20 12.49
CA PRO A 550 -17.63 -5.23 13.53
C PRO A 550 -16.33 -5.14 14.33
N LEU A 551 -15.23 -4.68 13.72
CA LEU A 551 -13.92 -4.55 14.36
C LEU A 551 -13.87 -3.32 15.28
N LEU A 552 -14.42 -2.20 14.82
CA LEU A 552 -14.54 -0.97 15.62
C LEU A 552 -15.45 -1.15 16.84
N LYS A 553 -16.51 -1.98 16.75
CA LYS A 553 -17.36 -2.33 17.89
C LYS A 553 -16.61 -3.08 19.00
N ASP A 554 -15.72 -4.01 18.64
CA ASP A 554 -14.92 -4.76 19.62
C ASP A 554 -13.84 -3.86 20.27
N LEU A 555 -13.33 -2.87 19.54
CA LEU A 555 -12.41 -1.85 20.08
C LEU A 555 -13.13 -0.89 21.05
N ALA A 556 -14.29 -0.37 20.66
CA ALA A 556 -15.09 0.55 21.46
C ALA A 556 -15.59 -0.06 22.78
N LEU A 557 -15.98 -1.34 22.77
CA LEU A 557 -16.40 -2.06 23.99
C LEU A 557 -15.27 -2.28 25.00
N ARG A 558 -14.00 -2.22 24.58
CA ARG A 558 -12.85 -2.53 25.43
C ARG A 558 -12.08 -1.30 25.90
N LYS A 559 -12.30 -0.13 25.30
CA LYS A 559 -11.83 1.17 25.81
C LYS A 559 -12.65 1.66 27.03
N SER A 560 -13.17 0.76 27.87
CA SER A 560 -14.03 1.09 29.03
C SER A 560 -13.36 1.99 30.09
N PHE A 561 -12.04 2.17 30.02
CA PHE A 561 -11.25 3.07 30.88
C PHE A 561 -10.79 4.35 30.16
N ALA A 562 -11.12 4.53 28.89
CA ALA A 562 -10.79 5.73 28.13
C ALA A 562 -11.65 6.93 28.59
N SER A 563 -11.17 8.13 28.30
CA SER A 563 -11.90 9.35 28.63
C SER A 563 -13.25 9.41 27.90
N PHE A 564 -14.19 10.20 28.42
CA PHE A 564 -15.49 10.41 27.78
C PHE A 564 -15.34 10.85 26.31
N GLU A 565 -14.42 11.77 26.01
CA GLU A 565 -14.21 12.29 24.64
C GLU A 565 -13.65 11.23 23.68
N GLU A 566 -12.75 10.37 24.14
CA GLU A 566 -12.22 9.26 23.32
C GLU A 566 -13.30 8.22 23.02
N ASN A 567 -14.12 7.86 24.02
CA ASN A 567 -15.25 6.96 23.83
C ASN A 567 -16.29 7.60 22.90
N ARG A 568 -16.59 8.88 23.06
CA ARG A 568 -17.48 9.65 22.20
C ARG A 568 -17.00 9.63 20.75
N ALA A 569 -15.73 9.97 20.48
CA ALA A 569 -15.17 9.95 19.13
C ALA A 569 -15.25 8.56 18.50
N THR A 570 -14.97 7.50 19.26
CA THR A 570 -15.04 6.11 18.77
C THR A 570 -16.48 5.69 18.44
N TRP A 571 -17.45 6.06 19.28
CA TRP A 571 -18.86 5.74 19.03
C TRP A 571 -19.50 6.63 17.96
N ALA A 572 -19.04 7.87 17.79
CA ALA A 572 -19.39 8.76 16.68
C ALA A 572 -18.90 8.20 15.33
N GLN A 573 -17.69 7.65 15.29
CA GLN A 573 -17.20 6.88 14.15
C GLN A 573 -18.14 5.71 13.84
N LEU A 574 -18.52 4.92 14.85
CA LEU A 574 -19.44 3.80 14.65
C LEU A 574 -20.82 4.24 14.15
N LEU A 575 -21.36 5.37 14.63
CA LEU A 575 -22.60 5.95 14.13
C LEU A 575 -22.51 6.36 12.66
N ALA A 576 -21.38 6.91 12.24
CA ALA A 576 -21.15 7.23 10.84
C ALA A 576 -21.10 5.98 9.95
N LEU A 577 -20.64 4.86 10.50
CA LEU A 577 -20.35 3.64 9.76
C LEU A 577 -21.50 2.61 9.76
N ALA A 578 -22.33 2.64 10.79
CA ALA A 578 -23.48 1.75 10.94
C ALA A 578 -24.65 2.48 11.64
N PRO A 579 -25.17 3.57 11.04
CA PRO A 579 -26.31 4.31 11.59
C PRO A 579 -27.60 3.49 11.65
N GLU A 580 -27.69 2.39 10.90
CA GLU A 580 -28.81 1.46 10.94
C GLU A 580 -28.74 0.46 12.11
N ASP A 581 -27.63 0.41 12.86
CA ASP A 581 -27.43 -0.60 13.88
C ASP A 581 -27.95 -0.14 15.25
N PRO A 582 -28.96 -0.82 15.84
CA PRO A 582 -29.55 -0.40 17.10
C PRO A 582 -28.57 -0.45 18.27
N GLN A 583 -27.57 -1.33 18.25
CA GLN A 583 -26.59 -1.43 19.33
C GLN A 583 -25.62 -0.26 19.34
N VAL A 584 -25.33 0.32 18.16
CA VAL A 584 -24.47 1.51 18.04
C VAL A 584 -25.15 2.72 18.67
N TRP A 585 -26.43 2.94 18.37
CA TRP A 585 -27.23 3.99 18.99
C TRP A 585 -27.35 3.82 20.50
N MET A 586 -27.58 2.60 20.95
CA MET A 586 -27.66 2.33 22.39
C MET A 586 -26.34 2.62 23.11
N ALA A 587 -25.22 2.16 22.54
CA ALA A 587 -23.91 2.36 23.15
C ALA A 587 -23.48 3.83 23.13
N TRP A 588 -23.65 4.53 22.00
CA TRP A 588 -23.40 5.96 21.91
C TRP A 588 -24.31 6.75 22.87
N GLY A 589 -25.60 6.44 22.91
CA GLY A 589 -26.58 7.07 23.80
C GLY A 589 -26.21 6.90 25.27
N SER A 590 -25.72 5.73 25.66
CA SER A 590 -25.32 5.43 27.04
C SER A 590 -24.23 6.36 27.59
N LEU A 591 -23.37 6.91 26.71
CA LEU A 591 -22.36 7.90 27.10
C LEU A 591 -23.02 9.17 27.66
N TRP A 592 -24.16 9.55 27.09
CA TRP A 592 -24.86 10.79 27.41
C TRP A 592 -25.72 10.70 28.66
N ALA A 593 -25.96 9.51 29.22
CA ALA A 593 -26.84 9.33 30.37
C ALA A 593 -26.47 10.24 31.56
N GLU A 594 -25.18 10.50 31.73
CA GLU A 594 -24.65 11.36 32.79
C GLU A 594 -24.61 12.86 32.46
N ARG A 595 -24.64 13.26 31.19
CA ARG A 595 -24.41 14.64 30.72
C ARG A 595 -25.60 15.29 30.01
N ASP A 596 -26.35 14.55 29.20
CA ASP A 596 -27.51 15.03 28.45
C ASP A 596 -28.61 13.95 28.39
N PRO A 597 -29.65 14.04 29.24
CA PRO A 597 -30.72 13.05 29.29
C PRO A 597 -31.59 13.05 28.02
N GLU A 598 -31.70 14.17 27.28
CA GLU A 598 -32.45 14.19 26.01
C GLU A 598 -31.74 13.32 24.97
N LEU A 599 -30.40 13.39 24.90
CA LEU A 599 -29.62 12.55 24.00
C LEU A 599 -29.67 11.07 24.38
N TYR A 600 -29.61 10.74 25.67
CA TYR A 600 -29.77 9.35 26.14
C TYR A 600 -31.13 8.77 25.76
N ILE A 601 -32.21 9.44 26.18
CA ILE A 601 -33.60 8.97 25.96
C ILE A 601 -33.87 8.85 24.46
N GLY A 602 -33.49 9.87 23.69
CA GLY A 602 -33.65 9.90 22.25
C GLY A 602 -32.93 8.78 21.53
N ALA A 603 -31.67 8.53 21.90
CA ALA A 603 -30.89 7.42 21.35
C ALA A 603 -31.50 6.06 21.70
N MET A 604 -32.04 5.88 22.92
CA MET A 604 -32.75 4.66 23.30
C MET A 604 -34.02 4.46 22.46
N ILE A 605 -34.85 5.50 22.31
CA ILE A 605 -36.07 5.44 21.50
C ILE A 605 -35.73 5.07 20.06
N TYR A 606 -34.78 5.78 19.45
CA TYR A 606 -34.39 5.53 18.07
C TYR A 606 -33.78 4.13 17.89
N SER A 607 -32.97 3.66 18.86
CA SER A 607 -32.45 2.28 18.85
C SER A 607 -33.54 1.21 18.88
N LEU A 608 -34.66 1.48 19.57
CA LEU A 608 -35.81 0.57 19.62
C LEU A 608 -36.61 0.64 18.31
N LEU A 609 -36.75 1.83 17.71
CA LEU A 609 -37.43 2.01 16.43
C LEU A 609 -36.70 1.29 15.27
N LEU A 610 -35.37 1.27 15.29
CA LEU A 610 -34.55 0.51 14.33
C LEU A 610 -34.74 -1.01 14.42
N GLN A 611 -35.32 -1.53 15.50
CA GLN A 611 -35.57 -2.96 15.65
C GLN A 611 -36.84 -3.40 14.90
N PRO A 612 -36.80 -4.52 14.16
CA PRO A 612 -37.97 -5.07 13.48
C PRO A 612 -39.04 -5.57 14.48
N LEU A 613 -40.32 -5.40 14.12
CA LEU A 613 -41.46 -5.84 14.94
C LEU A 613 -41.65 -7.37 14.94
N ALA A 614 -41.40 -8.04 13.82
CA ALA A 614 -41.51 -9.49 13.69
C ALA A 614 -40.16 -10.17 13.99
N ALA A 615 -40.11 -11.02 15.00
CA ALA A 615 -38.85 -11.57 15.52
C ALA A 615 -38.70 -13.07 15.21
N ASP A 616 -37.65 -13.44 14.48
CA ASP A 616 -37.10 -14.80 14.53
C ASP A 616 -36.38 -15.06 15.88
N THR A 617 -35.92 -16.29 16.11
CA THR A 617 -35.30 -16.68 17.39
C THR A 617 -34.00 -15.92 17.69
N GLU A 618 -33.19 -15.58 16.68
CA GLU A 618 -31.95 -14.82 16.86
C GLU A 618 -32.21 -13.34 17.15
N GLN A 619 -33.23 -12.77 16.52
CA GLN A 619 -33.68 -11.40 16.73
C GLN A 619 -34.36 -11.23 18.10
N LYS A 620 -35.09 -12.24 18.59
CA LYS A 620 -35.58 -12.26 19.98
C LYS A 620 -34.41 -12.16 20.97
N ILE A 621 -33.33 -12.91 20.74
CA ILE A 621 -32.13 -12.85 21.57
C ILE A 621 -31.45 -11.48 21.48
N ALA A 622 -31.35 -10.87 20.29
CA ALA A 622 -30.80 -9.53 20.11
C ALA A 622 -31.63 -8.44 20.82
N ASN A 623 -32.96 -8.51 20.72
CA ASN A 623 -33.87 -7.60 21.41
C ASN A 623 -33.77 -7.77 22.94
N ILE A 624 -33.79 -9.02 23.43
CA ILE A 624 -33.58 -9.34 24.85
C ILE A 624 -32.22 -8.83 25.34
N LYS A 625 -31.14 -9.02 24.56
CA LYS A 625 -29.79 -8.53 24.89
C LYS A 625 -29.75 -7.00 24.96
N THR A 626 -30.40 -6.31 24.03
CA THR A 626 -30.47 -4.84 24.02
C THR A 626 -31.23 -4.34 25.24
N LYS A 627 -32.39 -4.93 25.55
CA LYS A 627 -33.17 -4.62 26.76
C LYS A 627 -32.42 -4.94 28.07
N LEU A 628 -31.68 -6.05 28.12
CA LEU A 628 -30.82 -6.40 29.25
C LEU A 628 -29.64 -5.42 29.39
N LEU A 629 -29.02 -4.99 28.30
CA LEU A 629 -27.94 -4.00 28.34
C LEU A 629 -28.43 -2.65 28.88
N MET A 630 -29.67 -2.24 28.56
CA MET A 630 -30.32 -1.06 29.15
C MET A 630 -30.54 -1.18 30.68
N ARG A 631 -30.66 -2.40 31.23
CA ARG A 631 -30.95 -2.63 32.67
C ARG A 631 -29.74 -3.02 33.52
N VAL A 632 -28.88 -3.90 33.01
CA VAL A 632 -27.90 -4.66 33.81
C VAL A 632 -26.56 -3.93 33.96
N GLY A 633 -26.24 -2.97 33.09
CA GLY A 633 -24.90 -2.39 33.00
C GLY A 633 -24.70 -0.98 33.56
N MET A 634 -25.72 -0.29 34.06
CA MET A 634 -25.73 1.18 33.94
C MET A 634 -26.14 1.99 35.19
N GLY A 635 -26.14 1.38 36.37
CA GLY A 635 -26.45 2.08 37.62
C GLY A 635 -27.92 2.52 37.73
N GLU A 636 -28.30 2.99 38.92
CA GLU A 636 -29.70 3.32 39.25
C GLU A 636 -30.23 4.53 38.45
N ARG A 637 -29.36 5.43 37.97
CA ARG A 637 -29.74 6.58 37.13
C ARG A 637 -30.28 6.16 35.76
N ASN A 638 -29.53 5.33 35.05
CA ASN A 638 -29.91 4.90 33.70
C ASN A 638 -31.12 3.97 33.75
N ALA A 639 -31.27 3.19 34.83
CA ALA A 639 -32.48 2.41 35.07
C ALA A 639 -33.74 3.29 35.14
N ILE A 640 -33.69 4.44 35.83
CA ILE A 640 -34.81 5.39 35.89
C ILE A 640 -35.10 6.01 34.52
N LEU A 641 -34.07 6.47 33.80
CA LEU A 641 -34.25 7.05 32.46
C LEU A 641 -34.79 6.02 31.46
N SER A 642 -34.29 4.79 31.50
CA SER A 642 -34.81 3.67 30.70
C SER A 642 -36.27 3.35 31.04
N ALA A 643 -36.65 3.36 32.33
CA ALA A 643 -38.04 3.15 32.73
C ALA A 643 -38.96 4.27 32.19
N LYS A 644 -38.49 5.53 32.19
CA LYS A 644 -39.22 6.66 31.59
C LYS A 644 -39.40 6.51 30.07
N VAL A 645 -38.43 5.94 29.34
CA VAL A 645 -38.59 5.63 27.90
C VAL A 645 -39.82 4.75 27.66
N TYR A 646 -39.99 3.68 28.44
CA TYR A 646 -41.12 2.77 28.27
C TYR A 646 -42.45 3.33 28.78
N ALA A 647 -42.42 4.19 29.80
CA ALA A 647 -43.63 4.77 30.39
C ALA A 647 -44.17 5.97 29.62
N ASP A 648 -43.29 6.88 29.21
CA ASP A 648 -43.70 8.18 28.67
C ASP A 648 -43.78 8.18 27.12
N TYR A 649 -43.12 7.25 26.42
CA TYR A 649 -43.01 7.24 24.94
C TYR A 649 -43.78 6.09 24.26
N VAL A 650 -44.86 5.61 24.88
CA VAL A 650 -45.72 4.55 24.33
C VAL A 650 -46.36 4.95 22.99
N ASP A 651 -46.64 6.24 22.81
CA ASP A 651 -47.15 6.85 21.59
C ASP A 651 -46.19 6.67 20.39
N ILE A 652 -44.87 6.73 20.63
CA ILE A 652 -43.84 6.53 19.60
C ILE A 652 -43.51 5.04 19.42
N LEU A 653 -43.35 4.32 20.53
CA LEU A 653 -42.83 2.93 20.51
C LEU A 653 -43.91 1.88 20.18
N GLY A 654 -45.18 2.18 20.43
CA GLY A 654 -46.30 1.28 20.16
C GLY A 654 -46.15 -0.08 20.84
N GLU A 655 -46.22 -1.17 20.06
CA GLU A 655 -46.07 -2.53 20.58
C GLU A 655 -44.68 -2.84 21.14
N ARG A 656 -43.64 -2.08 20.76
CA ARG A 656 -42.28 -2.28 21.28
C ARG A 656 -42.17 -1.96 22.77
N ALA A 657 -43.08 -1.14 23.29
CA ALA A 657 -43.22 -0.83 24.70
C ALA A 657 -44.03 -1.89 25.48
N LYS A 658 -44.81 -2.76 24.82
CA LYS A 658 -45.66 -3.76 25.47
C LYS A 658 -44.83 -4.99 25.89
N GLY A 659 -45.02 -5.46 27.13
CA GLY A 659 -44.40 -6.68 27.66
C GLY A 659 -43.32 -6.45 28.73
N GLU A 660 -43.05 -5.20 29.11
CA GLU A 660 -42.39 -4.89 30.38
C GLU A 660 -43.47 -4.47 31.37
N ASP A 661 -43.80 -5.32 32.35
CA ASP A 661 -44.55 -4.89 33.53
C ASP A 661 -43.70 -3.86 34.27
N THR A 662 -43.87 -2.59 33.93
CA THR A 662 -43.17 -1.47 34.54
C THR A 662 -43.59 -1.36 36.00
N ALA A 663 -42.84 -2.04 36.89
CA ALA A 663 -42.82 -1.70 38.29
C ALA A 663 -42.42 -0.22 38.42
N LYS A 664 -43.42 0.63 38.69
CA LYS A 664 -43.30 2.02 39.16
C LYS A 664 -42.32 2.91 38.38
N ALA A 665 -42.70 3.34 37.18
CA ALA A 665 -42.07 4.48 36.50
C ALA A 665 -42.42 5.86 37.13
N GLY A 666 -42.72 5.88 38.43
CA GLY A 666 -43.17 7.08 39.16
C GLY A 666 -42.11 7.73 40.03
N ASP A 667 -40.90 7.17 40.09
CA ASP A 667 -39.90 7.65 41.05
C ASP A 667 -39.13 8.85 40.49
N ILE A 668 -39.09 9.92 41.29
CA ILE A 668 -38.35 11.15 41.02
C ILE A 668 -36.84 10.85 41.08
N LEU A 669 -36.05 11.46 40.19
CA LEU A 669 -34.59 11.36 40.25
C LEU A 669 -34.07 11.92 41.60
N PRO A 670 -33.35 11.11 42.42
CA PRO A 670 -32.92 11.54 43.75
C PRO A 670 -31.89 12.68 43.69
N VAL A 671 -31.92 13.55 44.71
CA VAL A 671 -31.14 14.80 44.81
C VAL A 671 -29.62 14.61 44.67
N SER A 672 -29.09 13.46 45.07
CA SER A 672 -27.66 13.12 44.91
C SER A 672 -27.24 12.93 43.44
N LYS A 673 -28.19 13.00 42.50
CA LYS A 673 -27.99 12.78 41.07
C LYS A 673 -28.54 13.93 40.20
N ILE A 674 -28.51 15.16 40.72
CA ILE A 674 -28.83 16.37 39.94
C ILE A 674 -28.05 16.33 38.62
N LEU A 675 -28.74 16.54 37.50
CA LEU A 675 -28.13 16.54 36.17
C LEU A 675 -27.58 17.95 35.91
N GLU A 676 -26.26 18.09 35.80
CA GLU A 676 -25.66 19.30 35.23
C GLU A 676 -25.76 19.21 33.71
N ARG A 677 -26.55 20.10 33.08
CA ARG A 677 -26.56 20.23 31.62
C ARG A 677 -25.27 20.94 31.19
N TYR A 678 -24.33 20.19 30.63
CA TYR A 678 -23.02 20.73 30.20
C TYR A 678 -23.07 21.45 28.84
N GLU A 679 -23.98 21.09 27.94
CA GLU A 679 -24.14 21.81 26.66
C GLU A 679 -25.10 23.00 26.81
N THR A 680 -24.52 24.20 26.90
CA THR A 680 -25.24 25.46 26.77
C THR A 680 -25.66 25.65 25.33
N ILE A 681 -26.96 25.74 25.06
CA ILE A 681 -27.44 26.23 23.77
C ILE A 681 -26.99 27.69 23.67
N VAL A 682 -26.22 28.02 22.63
CA VAL A 682 -25.85 29.41 22.33
C VAL A 682 -27.15 30.20 22.17
N PRO A 683 -27.42 31.21 23.01
CA PRO A 683 -28.66 31.98 22.90
C PRO A 683 -28.65 32.67 21.54
N ASN A 684 -29.57 32.28 20.66
CA ASN A 684 -29.83 33.04 19.44
C ASN A 684 -30.74 34.21 19.84
N ASP A 685 -30.34 35.45 19.53
CA ASP A 685 -31.06 36.70 19.80
C ASP A 685 -32.36 36.79 18.97
N SER A 686 -33.31 35.87 19.19
CA SER A 686 -34.61 35.85 18.54
C SER A 686 -35.67 36.51 19.43
N SER A 687 -36.45 37.42 18.82
CA SER A 687 -37.50 38.26 19.40
C SER A 687 -38.79 37.51 19.77
N VAL A 688 -38.74 36.20 20.01
CA VAL A 688 -39.92 35.38 20.31
C VAL A 688 -40.31 35.57 21.79
N SER A 689 -41.54 36.06 22.04
CA SER A 689 -42.09 36.14 23.39
C SER A 689 -42.72 34.80 23.80
N MET A 690 -42.60 34.46 25.09
CA MET A 690 -43.09 33.19 25.62
C MET A 690 -44.08 33.45 26.74
N THR A 691 -45.10 32.61 26.83
CA THR A 691 -46.05 32.63 27.95
C THR A 691 -46.15 31.24 28.54
N VAL A 692 -46.28 31.17 29.86
CA VAL A 692 -46.24 29.90 30.60
C VAL A 692 -47.50 29.77 31.45
N ASP A 693 -48.17 28.62 31.34
CA ASP A 693 -49.35 28.27 32.14
C ASP A 693 -48.88 27.50 33.40
N ILE A 694 -48.44 28.25 34.41
CA ILE A 694 -48.09 27.75 35.74
C ILE A 694 -48.43 28.81 36.79
N ASP A 695 -48.82 28.38 37.99
CA ASP A 695 -49.05 29.29 39.10
C ASP A 695 -47.73 29.99 39.48
N ARG A 696 -47.70 31.32 39.33
CA ARG A 696 -46.56 32.19 39.67
C ARG A 696 -46.07 31.97 41.11
N ASN A 697 -46.95 31.56 42.01
CA ASN A 697 -46.60 31.28 43.40
C ASN A 697 -45.76 30.00 43.56
N GLU A 698 -45.65 29.14 42.55
CA GLU A 698 -44.86 27.91 42.62
C GLU A 698 -43.39 28.10 42.21
N VAL A 699 -43.04 29.24 41.61
CA VAL A 699 -41.71 29.55 41.09
C VAL A 699 -41.07 30.63 41.98
N LEU A 700 -39.97 30.27 42.66
CA LEU A 700 -39.21 31.14 43.54
C LEU A 700 -38.29 32.12 42.80
N ASN A 701 -37.77 31.75 41.62
CA ASN A 701 -37.00 32.64 40.75
C ASN A 701 -37.17 32.20 39.28
N ALA A 702 -37.58 33.13 38.41
CA ALA A 702 -37.58 32.98 36.95
C ALA A 702 -36.68 34.07 36.35
N PRO A 703 -35.38 33.81 36.14
CA PRO A 703 -34.49 34.82 35.58
C PRO A 703 -34.68 34.97 34.06
N PHE A 704 -34.77 36.23 33.59
CA PHE A 704 -34.38 36.70 32.24
C PHE A 704 -35.03 36.11 30.98
N PHE A 705 -36.35 35.96 30.94
CA PHE A 705 -37.09 35.96 29.67
C PHE A 705 -38.38 36.78 29.84
N ASN A 706 -38.83 37.50 28.81
CA ASN A 706 -40.09 38.26 28.80
C ASN A 706 -41.29 37.30 28.89
N VAL A 707 -41.45 36.63 30.05
CA VAL A 707 -42.49 35.64 30.30
C VAL A 707 -43.72 36.37 30.80
N GLU A 708 -44.78 36.42 29.99
CA GLU A 708 -46.09 36.81 30.50
C GLU A 708 -46.76 35.61 31.18
N TRP A 709 -47.09 35.80 32.47
CA TRP A 709 -47.82 34.84 33.29
C TRP A 709 -49.32 34.97 33.03
N LYS A 710 -49.75 34.55 31.83
CA LYS A 710 -51.15 34.54 31.40
C LYS A 710 -51.43 33.25 30.61
N ARG A 711 -52.72 32.89 30.48
CA ARG A 711 -53.19 32.05 29.37
C ARG A 711 -53.44 32.94 28.15
N PRO A 712 -52.56 33.03 27.14
CA PRO A 712 -53.00 33.44 25.83
C PRO A 712 -53.58 32.23 25.10
N GLN A 713 -54.76 32.43 24.53
CA GLN A 713 -55.39 31.50 23.61
C GLN A 713 -55.59 32.30 22.32
N ALA A 714 -54.51 32.54 21.57
CA ALA A 714 -54.58 33.12 20.24
C ALA A 714 -54.49 32.00 19.19
N GLN A 715 -55.32 32.11 18.17
CA GLN A 715 -55.40 31.13 17.08
C GLN A 715 -54.16 31.28 16.18
N GLY A 716 -53.18 30.37 16.33
CA GLY A 716 -51.92 30.40 15.57
C GLY A 716 -50.66 30.13 16.41
N ASP A 717 -50.75 30.18 17.74
CA ASP A 717 -49.61 29.97 18.64
C ASP A 717 -49.13 28.51 18.62
N LYS A 718 -47.81 28.30 18.55
CA LYS A 718 -47.18 26.99 18.76
C LYS A 718 -47.08 26.73 20.27
N GLN A 719 -47.32 25.49 20.69
CA GLN A 719 -47.39 25.12 22.11
C GLN A 719 -46.55 23.88 22.40
N ALA A 720 -45.72 23.95 23.44
CA ALA A 720 -45.01 22.80 24.01
C ALA A 720 -45.53 22.46 25.41
N GLU A 721 -45.55 21.18 25.76
CA GLU A 721 -45.74 20.71 27.13
C GLU A 721 -44.45 20.07 27.64
N LEU A 722 -44.01 20.44 28.84
CA LEU A 722 -42.76 19.97 29.45
C LEU A 722 -43.06 19.31 30.79
N SER A 723 -42.47 18.13 31.05
CA SER A 723 -42.44 17.54 32.39
C SER A 723 -41.15 17.88 33.11
N VAL A 724 -41.29 18.41 34.32
CA VAL A 724 -40.18 18.80 35.20
C VAL A 724 -40.25 17.98 36.48
N ASP A 725 -39.22 17.18 36.72
CA ASP A 725 -38.98 16.54 38.02
C ASP A 725 -38.24 17.56 38.92
N ILE A 726 -38.77 17.79 40.12
CA ILE A 726 -38.26 18.79 41.07
C ILE A 726 -37.78 18.09 42.34
N ASP A 727 -36.57 18.45 42.79
CA ASP A 727 -36.00 17.95 44.04
C ASP A 727 -36.65 18.56 45.29
N LYS A 728 -36.25 18.05 46.46
CA LYS A 728 -36.77 18.53 47.74
C LYS A 728 -36.44 19.99 48.07
N ASN A 729 -35.45 20.58 47.39
CA ASN A 729 -35.00 21.96 47.56
C ASN A 729 -35.61 22.91 46.52
N GLY A 730 -36.45 22.39 45.61
CA GLY A 730 -37.08 23.15 44.54
C GLY A 730 -36.21 23.33 43.29
N ALA A 731 -35.11 22.61 43.13
CA ALA A 731 -34.30 22.61 41.92
C ALA A 731 -34.83 21.57 40.91
N PRO A 732 -34.88 21.88 39.60
CA PRO A 732 -35.19 20.89 38.58
C PRO A 732 -34.09 19.82 38.54
N THR A 733 -34.48 18.56 38.57
CA THR A 733 -33.59 17.39 38.40
C THR A 733 -33.71 16.74 37.05
N LEU A 734 -34.81 16.94 36.33
CA LEU A 734 -34.97 16.50 34.94
C LEU A 734 -36.04 17.36 34.27
N VAL A 735 -35.77 17.85 33.06
CA VAL A 735 -36.72 18.55 32.20
C VAL A 735 -36.81 17.79 30.88
N LEU A 736 -38.00 17.35 30.52
CA LEU A 736 -38.30 16.68 29.25
C LEU A 736 -39.48 17.34 28.57
N VAL A 737 -39.53 17.31 27.25
CA VAL A 737 -40.69 17.76 26.48
C VAL A 737 -41.63 16.57 26.36
N SER A 738 -42.82 16.65 26.95
CA SER A 738 -43.85 15.62 26.83
C SER A 738 -44.73 15.81 25.59
N LYS A 739 -44.74 17.02 25.01
CA LYS A 739 -45.39 17.33 23.74
C LYS A 739 -44.66 18.44 23.03
N SER A 740 -44.14 18.17 21.83
CA SER A 740 -43.41 19.13 21.00
C SER A 740 -44.31 20.27 20.51
N SER A 741 -43.74 21.46 20.36
CA SER A 741 -44.31 22.57 19.58
C SER A 741 -44.18 22.39 18.06
N GLU A 742 -43.57 21.29 17.61
CA GLU A 742 -43.15 20.99 16.24
C GLU A 742 -42.00 21.86 15.72
N VAL A 743 -41.53 22.84 16.51
CA VAL A 743 -40.41 23.72 16.18
C VAL A 743 -39.23 23.43 17.10
N GLU A 744 -38.15 22.87 16.54
CA GLU A 744 -36.99 22.37 17.29
C GLU A 744 -36.36 23.44 18.20
N GLU A 745 -36.24 24.67 17.70
CA GLU A 745 -35.65 25.81 18.41
C GLU A 745 -36.50 26.26 19.61
N TYR A 746 -37.82 26.15 19.51
CA TYR A 746 -38.77 26.56 20.55
C TYR A 746 -38.72 25.59 21.73
N ASP A 747 -38.79 24.30 21.43
CA ASP A 747 -38.66 23.26 22.44
C ASP A 747 -37.31 23.33 23.14
N ALA A 748 -36.22 23.55 22.40
CA ALA A 748 -34.88 23.68 22.95
C ALA A 748 -34.76 24.84 23.94
N ARG A 749 -35.36 25.98 23.61
CA ARG A 749 -35.36 27.19 24.45
C ARG A 749 -36.25 27.04 25.68
N ALA A 750 -37.41 26.40 25.56
CA ALA A 750 -38.26 26.10 26.72
C ALA A 750 -37.57 25.15 27.72
N VAL A 751 -36.88 24.12 27.23
CA VAL A 751 -36.08 23.23 28.07
C VAL A 751 -34.97 24.01 28.78
N ASP A 752 -34.21 24.82 28.05
CA ASP A 752 -33.11 25.61 28.62
C ASP A 752 -33.58 26.62 29.68
N MET A 753 -34.72 27.27 29.43
CA MET A 753 -35.33 28.20 30.36
C MET A 753 -35.71 27.50 31.68
N LEU A 754 -36.39 26.35 31.62
CA LEU A 754 -36.89 25.65 32.81
C LEU A 754 -35.77 25.07 33.67
N TRP A 755 -34.65 24.66 33.07
CA TRP A 755 -33.46 24.24 33.82
C TRP A 755 -32.89 25.34 34.73
N ARG A 756 -33.14 26.62 34.41
CA ARG A 756 -32.66 27.78 35.20
C ARG A 756 -33.64 28.25 36.27
N TRP A 757 -34.83 27.65 36.35
CA TRP A 757 -35.86 28.04 37.31
C TRP A 757 -35.62 27.43 38.68
N LYS A 758 -36.10 28.12 39.72
CA LYS A 758 -36.18 27.58 41.08
C LYS A 758 -37.64 27.51 41.49
N PHE A 759 -38.10 26.34 41.91
CA PHE A 759 -39.45 26.07 42.37
C PHE A 759 -39.54 26.05 43.90
N LYS A 760 -40.75 26.05 44.46
CA LYS A 760 -40.94 25.88 45.90
C LYS A 760 -40.48 24.48 46.36
N PRO A 761 -39.65 24.38 47.42
CA PRO A 761 -39.25 23.12 48.03
C PRO A 761 -40.46 22.27 48.45
N GLN A 762 -40.38 20.95 48.23
CA GLN A 762 -41.37 19.99 48.72
C GLN A 762 -40.69 18.79 49.39
N PRO A 763 -41.25 18.22 50.48
CA PRO A 763 -40.57 17.19 51.26
C PRO A 763 -40.14 15.95 50.46
N ASP A 764 -41.00 15.52 49.52
CA ASP A 764 -40.83 14.27 48.78
C ASP A 764 -40.38 14.47 47.32
N GLY A 765 -40.09 15.73 46.93
CA GLY A 765 -40.01 16.13 45.52
C GLY A 765 -41.35 16.01 44.81
N ARG A 766 -41.46 16.53 43.58
CA ARG A 766 -42.66 16.35 42.75
C ARG A 766 -42.36 16.44 41.25
N ARG A 767 -43.14 15.75 40.43
CA ARG A 767 -43.20 15.96 38.98
C ARG A 767 -44.32 16.97 38.67
N ILE A 768 -44.03 17.98 37.87
CA ILE A 768 -45.02 18.95 37.37
C ILE A 768 -45.01 18.98 35.84
N THR A 769 -46.15 19.34 35.25
CA THR A 769 -46.26 19.58 33.82
C THR A 769 -46.46 21.07 33.58
N ILE A 770 -45.65 21.65 32.71
CA ILE A 770 -45.66 23.08 32.38
C ILE A 770 -46.00 23.22 30.90
N ARG A 771 -46.96 24.10 30.59
CA ARG A 771 -47.27 24.45 29.19
C ARG A 771 -46.62 25.77 28.83
N VAL A 772 -45.95 25.80 27.68
CA VAL A 772 -45.28 26.98 27.14
C VAL A 772 -45.89 27.29 25.78
N ASN A 773 -46.42 28.49 25.62
CA ASN A 773 -46.92 29.00 24.34
C ASN A 773 -45.93 30.03 23.79
N PHE A 774 -45.62 29.91 22.50
CA PHE A 774 -44.71 30.78 21.78
C PHE A 774 -45.51 31.77 20.94
N GLN A 775 -45.25 33.06 21.16
CA GLN A 775 -45.87 34.17 20.44
C GLN A 775 -44.86 34.74 19.43
N HIS A 776 -45.34 34.94 18.20
CA HIS A 776 -44.56 35.45 17.08
C HIS A 776 -44.62 36.97 16.96
#